data_AF-A0A4P7SIZ4-F1
#
_entry.id   AF-A0A4P7SIZ4-F1
#
_cell.length_a   1.000
_cell.length_b   1.000
_cell.length_c   1.000
_cell.angle_alpha   90.00
_cell.angle_beta   90.00
_cell.angle_gamma   90.00
#
_symmetry.space_group_name_H-M   'P 1'
#
loop_
_entity.id
_entity.type
_entity.pdbx_description
1 polymer ?
#
loop_
_entity_poly.entity_id
_entity_poly.type
_entity_poly.pdbx_seq_one_letter_code
_entity_poly.pdbx_strand_id
1 'polypeptide(L)'
;MGTIWWVLGVLVLAATLLDVFLTALNYDESGYLAGRLARLQWRALRSVTRRLPRRRRPLALRQVTGLQIVSIVLMWLFGTILGYGLVYYGLMTSTAFSVSGTGASLDLFSALYFSAAQLATVGGSSLTAETDVLRFLSIAESLTGVVLISLILTFLLGVYSVIADLNALCTRFVTAERGAGSPVATLRPYLRDGEPVGLDGHLDAVADAFSSYTDGVRLNHAAYYFQSGRDRFALPYALRMIGGTLAALRWGLPSGHPASTLPTLETLTFQYLEFGQYLQDTAGWSTSLATPDPVDPARFARLARGTARAGERDAWVARFLQTEHQLAPLAGADPLADLDDAYRRYTRWLPFAHRAEEITLGVGRDLDYQPVIVSDVPVSLLDDADPVALGNVEGYLTDPSPAAGDARATHPAGLARRWLEEHVSLSDPGYARLRSAARALLTAVAAGLTTYVVVRATGAAPDDLLRPAIFGGFVGMLASGAVSGPTAPARARAALVTLAPVVAVVVLAAYAGRSHVWTGVLAVAVAAAGAWSGRFGARWARLGTAVFMACYFALLMRMQVADVVLYLAGAVLGVAWAYLFVAVVLPDRPDRVLHAGLAAFRREVASSLDVLVDAVSRGSWDAGVRRRVAVDQRRLNRGSAFLAGRLGGGEQPSGVDPREAGELRLHLFSAHLAEVHLVTAARALTGTTVSLELRGRLAGTVERLRVAVAQGDAVTWRAEPTPDEWPQAARAVHRATSELAAALAALDRVGSDAGSDPASGGVAGGTGAAVEAGDASGAADELPPPAPAVEAGGGRLRPSTRRTVQAALAVGTGLVLGDALSPTHQYWAMLASYQALGGSDGETFVRGSERVLGTVLGALVGFGVAIATGSDPAVMVPLLAVGVFGATYFRPVSTAVQTFFTMMIFAVVYESLGRLTTATVELRVLETAVGAGVALLIAALVLPTRSRALVDTDLARLVRDLRVVVDAVLARLDGSTNVPTAALEQRMLVVDQDVRRVSATAAPLRRSGGTFVTGDVEARLTAVWSMAYDVRYLVRALDAVAGGDEDLGAQDWAAVRGALEENLAALLAVLEHRATPAVHQDIGLADGYDPTAPPTSHGLAVLRRLDRINQTLVLLVSDLAPDVVEQPATVRTPT
;
A
#
# COMPACT_ATOMS: atom_id res chain seq x y z
N MET A 1 -0.56 32.13 51.98
CA MET A 1 -0.02 31.56 50.73
C MET A 1 1.13 30.60 50.99
N GLY A 2 2.14 30.94 51.79
CA GLY A 2 3.27 30.03 52.11
C GLY A 2 2.87 28.67 52.71
N THR A 3 1.86 28.64 53.59
CA THR A 3 1.32 27.39 54.17
C THR A 3 0.76 26.41 53.14
N ILE A 4 0.17 26.91 52.05
CA ILE A 4 -0.38 26.06 50.97
C ILE A 4 0.76 25.36 50.24
N TRP A 5 1.81 26.10 49.89
CA TRP A 5 3.00 25.55 49.23
C TRP A 5 3.75 24.56 50.12
N TRP A 6 3.84 24.84 51.41
CA TRP A 6 4.41 23.92 52.38
C TRP A 6 3.64 22.60 52.46
N VAL A 7 2.30 22.65 52.65
CA VAL A 7 1.46 21.44 52.67
C VAL A 7 1.57 20.67 51.35
N LEU A 8 1.52 21.38 50.22
CA LEU A 8 1.66 20.76 48.90
C LEU A 8 3.02 20.08 48.73
N GLY A 9 4.10 20.72 49.16
CA GLY A 9 5.45 20.16 49.11
C GLY A 9 5.59 18.90 49.96
N VAL A 10 5.04 18.91 51.19
CA VAL A 10 5.01 17.71 52.06
C VAL A 10 4.23 16.57 51.41
N LEU A 11 3.07 16.85 50.82
CA LEU A 11 2.27 15.84 50.12
C LEU A 11 3.00 15.26 48.91
N VAL A 12 3.63 16.10 48.08
CA VAL A 12 4.42 15.66 46.92
C VAL A 12 5.63 14.83 47.35
N LEU A 13 6.32 15.24 48.41
CA LEU A 13 7.47 14.52 48.96
C LEU A 13 7.07 13.15 49.52
N ALA A 14 6.05 13.13 50.40
CA ALA A 14 5.54 11.89 51.00
C ALA A 14 5.04 10.92 49.93
N ALA A 15 4.35 11.45 48.91
CA ALA A 15 3.96 10.68 47.75
C ALA A 15 5.20 10.09 47.05
N THR A 16 6.14 10.93 46.62
CA THR A 16 7.32 10.46 45.86
C THR A 16 8.12 9.41 46.63
N LEU A 17 8.37 9.62 47.93
CA LEU A 17 9.11 8.66 48.75
C LEU A 17 8.35 7.33 48.96
N LEU A 18 7.02 7.38 49.10
CA LEU A 18 6.20 6.17 49.14
C LEU A 18 6.26 5.42 47.81
N ASP A 19 6.23 6.11 46.67
CA ASP A 19 6.36 5.48 45.35
C ASP A 19 7.74 4.81 45.16
N VAL A 20 8.82 5.47 45.60
CA VAL A 20 10.17 4.90 45.60
C VAL A 20 10.21 3.64 46.46
N PHE A 21 9.67 3.70 47.68
CA PHE A 21 9.61 2.56 48.60
C PHE A 21 8.85 1.38 47.98
N LEU A 22 7.64 1.64 47.45
CA LEU A 22 6.82 0.62 46.83
C LEU A 22 7.52 0.00 45.60
N THR A 23 8.15 0.81 44.76
CA THR A 23 8.78 0.31 43.53
C THR A 23 10.10 -0.42 43.76
N ALA A 24 10.89 -0.01 44.77
CA ALA A 24 12.23 -0.57 44.99
C ALA A 24 12.26 -1.70 46.04
N LEU A 25 11.29 -1.74 46.96
CA LEU A 25 11.33 -2.65 48.12
C LEU A 25 10.08 -3.53 48.30
N ASN A 26 8.94 -3.21 47.68
CA ASN A 26 7.73 -4.02 47.82
C ASN A 26 7.69 -5.15 46.78
N TYR A 27 7.23 -6.34 47.18
CA TYR A 27 7.25 -7.56 46.38
C TYR A 27 6.09 -7.65 45.38
N ASP A 28 4.90 -7.14 45.71
CA ASP A 28 3.68 -7.31 44.86
C ASP A 28 3.11 -6.00 44.30
N GLU A 29 3.56 -4.83 44.77
CA GLU A 29 2.98 -3.55 44.35
C GLU A 29 3.86 -2.80 43.36
N SER A 30 3.35 -2.58 42.14
CA SER A 30 3.93 -1.56 41.25
C SER A 30 3.66 -0.18 41.85
N GLY A 31 4.70 0.63 42.10
CA GLY A 31 4.53 2.02 42.56
C GLY A 31 3.45 2.75 41.75
N TYR A 32 2.61 3.53 42.43
CA TYR A 32 1.42 4.11 41.83
C TYR A 32 1.75 5.21 40.80
N LEU A 33 2.92 5.86 40.89
CA LEU A 33 3.45 6.75 39.86
C LEU A 33 4.33 5.98 38.87
N ALA A 34 5.32 5.22 39.35
CA ALA A 34 6.29 4.53 38.50
C ALA A 34 5.60 3.54 37.53
N GLY A 35 4.66 2.74 38.03
CA GLY A 35 3.89 1.78 37.22
C GLY A 35 2.97 2.47 36.20
N ARG A 36 2.38 3.62 36.54
CA ARG A 36 1.58 4.43 35.59
C ARG A 36 2.47 5.06 34.51
N LEU A 37 3.63 5.59 34.89
CA LEU A 37 4.60 6.15 33.95
C LEU A 37 5.11 5.09 32.97
N ALA A 38 5.50 3.91 33.46
CA ALA A 38 5.95 2.80 32.63
C ALA A 38 4.89 2.36 31.60
N ARG A 39 3.62 2.22 32.03
CA ARG A 39 2.48 1.91 31.15
C ARG A 39 2.22 3.00 30.11
N LEU A 40 2.24 4.27 30.52
CA LEU A 40 2.00 5.41 29.62
C LEU A 40 3.12 5.50 28.57
N GLN A 41 4.37 5.34 29.01
CA GLN A 41 5.54 5.31 28.15
C GLN A 41 5.50 4.14 27.18
N TRP A 42 5.12 2.94 27.63
CA TRP A 42 4.93 1.78 26.76
C TRP A 42 3.85 2.05 25.70
N ARG A 43 2.69 2.56 26.09
CA ARG A 43 1.60 2.91 25.15
C ARG A 43 2.04 3.97 24.14
N ALA A 44 2.74 5.02 24.59
CA ALA A 44 3.25 6.08 23.74
C ALA A 44 4.29 5.53 22.74
N LEU A 45 5.29 4.81 23.23
CA LEU A 45 6.35 4.23 22.40
C LEU A 45 5.79 3.21 21.41
N ARG A 46 4.86 2.36 21.84
CA ARG A 46 4.12 1.42 20.97
C ARG A 46 3.35 2.13 19.87
N SER A 47 2.71 3.26 20.16
CA SER A 47 1.99 4.05 19.14
C SER A 47 2.92 4.58 18.05
N VAL A 48 4.16 4.92 18.41
CA VAL A 48 5.20 5.41 17.50
C VAL A 48 5.84 4.25 16.75
N THR A 49 6.26 3.18 17.44
CA THR A 49 6.93 2.03 16.82
C THR A 49 6.02 1.31 15.83
N ARG A 50 4.70 1.28 16.06
CA ARG A 50 3.71 0.76 15.09
C ARG A 50 3.67 1.51 13.76
N ARG A 51 4.21 2.73 13.69
CA ARG A 51 4.35 3.53 12.45
C ARG A 51 5.70 3.36 11.78
N LEU A 52 6.70 2.80 12.48
CA LEU A 52 8.03 2.57 11.92
C LEU A 52 8.03 1.34 11.00
N PRO A 53 8.88 1.34 9.94
CA PRO A 53 9.11 0.16 9.14
C PRO A 53 9.73 -0.95 9.98
N ARG A 54 9.40 -2.20 9.65
CA ARG A 54 9.78 -3.39 10.42
C ARG A 54 11.28 -3.50 10.68
N ARG A 55 12.13 -3.07 9.74
CA ARG A 55 13.60 -3.05 9.90
C ARG A 55 14.11 -2.18 11.04
N ARG A 56 13.46 -1.04 11.33
CA ARG A 56 13.90 -0.09 12.37
C ARG A 56 13.21 -0.29 13.72
N ARG A 57 12.10 -1.03 13.72
CA ARG A 57 11.29 -1.23 14.91
C ARG A 57 12.00 -1.99 16.04
N PRO A 58 12.76 -3.08 15.80
CA PRO A 58 13.53 -3.74 16.86
C PRO A 58 14.55 -2.81 17.52
N LEU A 59 15.20 -1.93 16.74
CA LEU A 59 16.15 -0.95 17.28
C LEU A 59 15.46 0.01 18.26
N ALA A 60 14.26 0.48 17.92
CA ALA A 60 13.48 1.36 18.80
C ALA A 60 12.93 0.62 20.03
N LEU A 61 12.47 -0.63 19.86
CA LEU A 61 11.96 -1.45 20.96
C LEU A 61 13.06 -1.83 21.96
N ARG A 62 14.30 -2.05 21.51
CA ARG A 62 15.46 -2.31 22.40
C ARG A 62 15.73 -1.18 23.39
N GLN A 63 15.30 0.04 23.09
CA GLN A 63 15.51 1.21 23.96
C GLN A 63 14.41 1.37 25.03
N VAL A 64 13.34 0.57 24.99
CA VAL A 64 12.18 0.71 25.90
C VAL A 64 12.62 0.67 27.36
N THR A 65 13.36 -0.37 27.75
CA THR A 65 13.74 -0.62 29.14
C THR A 65 14.69 0.45 29.67
N GLY A 66 15.72 0.81 28.89
CA GLY A 66 16.64 1.88 29.27
C GLY A 66 15.93 3.23 29.44
N LEU A 67 15.03 3.57 28.51
CA LEU A 67 14.24 4.79 28.61
C LEU A 67 13.28 4.76 29.80
N GLN A 68 12.69 3.60 30.14
CA GLN A 68 11.80 3.45 31.29
C GLN A 68 12.54 3.65 32.61
N ILE A 69 13.68 2.99 32.79
CA ILE A 69 14.53 3.14 33.98
C ILE A 69 14.91 4.61 34.16
N VAL A 70 15.43 5.25 33.11
CA VAL A 70 15.83 6.67 33.16
C VAL A 70 14.63 7.57 33.49
N SER A 71 13.46 7.31 32.91
CA SER A 71 12.26 8.12 33.16
C SER A 71 11.75 7.98 34.60
N ILE A 72 11.78 6.77 35.17
CA ILE A 72 11.40 6.52 36.57
C ILE A 72 12.38 7.20 37.52
N VAL A 73 13.68 7.06 37.29
CA VAL A 73 14.73 7.70 38.11
C VAL A 73 14.60 9.22 38.05
N LEU A 74 14.43 9.80 36.86
CA LEU A 74 14.21 11.24 36.71
C LEU A 74 12.93 11.71 37.41
N MET A 75 11.86 10.91 37.36
CA MET A 75 10.61 11.21 38.08
C MET A 75 10.84 11.24 39.60
N TRP A 76 11.59 10.29 40.17
CA TRP A 76 11.90 10.28 41.60
C TRP A 76 12.79 11.45 42.01
N LEU A 77 13.84 11.75 41.24
CA LEU A 77 14.71 12.90 41.49
C LEU A 77 13.90 14.20 41.41
N PHE A 78 13.12 14.37 40.35
CA PHE A 78 12.29 15.56 40.16
C PHE A 78 11.22 15.70 41.24
N GLY A 79 10.52 14.63 41.61
CA GLY A 79 9.49 14.66 42.64
C GLY A 79 10.06 14.99 44.02
N THR A 80 11.27 14.50 44.33
CA THR A 80 11.98 14.82 45.57
C THR A 80 12.43 16.28 45.59
N ILE A 81 13.04 16.77 44.51
CA ILE A 81 13.46 18.18 44.36
C ILE A 81 12.24 19.12 44.42
N LEU A 82 11.15 18.74 43.76
CA LEU A 82 9.91 19.52 43.76
C LEU A 82 9.26 19.54 45.14
N GLY A 83 9.22 18.39 45.83
CA GLY A 83 8.68 18.28 47.18
C GLY A 83 9.42 19.19 48.16
N TYR A 84 10.74 19.02 48.29
CA TYR A 84 11.57 19.87 49.15
C TYR A 84 11.59 21.33 48.70
N GLY A 85 11.72 21.60 47.40
CA GLY A 85 11.68 22.96 46.85
C GLY A 85 10.38 23.71 47.16
N LEU A 86 9.23 23.04 47.10
CA LEU A 86 7.93 23.63 47.50
C LEU A 86 7.85 23.87 49.02
N VAL A 87 8.40 22.96 49.83
CA VAL A 87 8.52 23.15 51.28
C VAL A 87 9.39 24.38 51.59
N TYR A 88 10.55 24.53 50.94
CA TYR A 88 11.41 25.69 51.11
C TYR A 88 10.74 26.98 50.64
N TYR A 89 10.11 26.97 49.46
CA TYR A 89 9.40 28.13 48.94
C TYR A 89 8.28 28.61 49.87
N GLY A 90 7.54 27.68 50.49
CA GLY A 90 6.52 27.99 51.49
C GLY A 90 7.07 28.62 52.78
N LEU A 91 8.35 28.37 53.09
CA LEU A 91 9.07 28.86 54.27
C LEU A 91 10.05 30.02 53.95
N MET A 92 10.15 30.43 52.69
CA MET A 92 11.08 31.49 52.27
C MET A 92 10.58 32.87 52.74
N THR A 93 11.27 33.40 53.74
CA THR A 93 11.18 34.81 54.16
C THR A 93 12.58 35.39 54.22
N SER A 94 12.67 36.73 54.16
CA SER A 94 13.96 37.45 54.27
C SER A 94 14.67 37.23 55.62
N THR A 95 14.00 36.65 56.61
CA THR A 95 14.55 36.28 57.91
C THR A 95 14.95 34.80 58.01
N ALA A 96 14.44 33.95 57.12
CA ALA A 96 14.66 32.51 57.17
C ALA A 96 15.77 32.04 56.21
N PHE A 97 16.02 32.81 55.14
CA PHE A 97 17.10 32.58 54.18
C PHE A 97 17.90 33.86 53.94
N SER A 98 19.23 33.72 53.92
CA SER A 98 20.15 34.76 53.47
C SER A 98 20.59 34.48 52.02
N VAL A 99 20.75 35.55 51.24
CA VAL A 99 21.08 35.50 49.81
C VAL A 99 22.48 36.06 49.60
N SER A 100 23.39 35.28 49.02
CA SER A 100 24.75 35.70 48.69
C SER A 100 24.94 35.89 47.17
N GLY A 101 25.33 37.08 46.72
CA GLY A 101 25.61 37.42 45.32
C GLY A 101 24.58 38.36 44.67
N THR A 102 24.95 39.04 43.57
CA THR A 102 24.07 39.98 42.86
C THR A 102 23.16 39.25 41.86
N GLY A 103 21.85 39.22 42.15
CA GLY A 103 20.82 38.72 41.20
C GLY A 103 19.97 37.54 41.68
N ALA A 104 20.23 36.99 42.88
CA ALA A 104 19.39 35.94 43.45
C ALA A 104 18.15 36.52 44.15
N SER A 105 16.98 35.90 43.92
CA SER A 105 15.69 36.35 44.46
C SER A 105 15.01 35.22 45.23
N LEU A 106 14.08 35.53 46.15
CA LEU A 106 13.31 34.54 46.88
C LEU A 106 12.10 34.07 46.06
N ASP A 107 12.38 33.37 44.96
CA ASP A 107 11.40 32.83 44.03
C ASP A 107 11.40 31.29 44.02
N LEU A 108 10.40 30.72 43.35
CA LEU A 108 10.25 29.26 43.26
C LEU A 108 11.47 28.60 42.60
N PHE A 109 12.06 29.25 41.60
CA PHE A 109 13.24 28.73 40.91
C PHE A 109 14.43 28.62 41.86
N SER A 110 14.68 29.63 42.69
CA SER A 110 15.77 29.61 43.66
C SER A 110 15.54 28.57 44.75
N ALA A 111 14.29 28.31 45.16
CA ALA A 111 13.94 27.23 46.07
C ALA A 111 14.19 25.83 45.48
N LEU A 112 13.83 25.61 44.21
CA LEU A 112 14.12 24.37 43.48
C LEU A 112 15.63 24.18 43.26
N TYR A 113 16.35 25.25 42.96
CA TYR A 113 17.80 25.23 42.81
C TYR A 113 18.50 24.88 44.14
N PHE A 114 18.05 25.48 45.25
CA PHE A 114 18.53 25.15 46.59
C PHE A 114 18.33 23.66 46.91
N SER A 115 17.11 23.15 46.71
CA SER A 115 16.78 21.74 46.92
C SER A 115 17.62 20.81 46.03
N ALA A 116 17.75 21.11 44.73
CA ALA A 116 18.58 20.33 43.82
C ALA A 116 20.06 20.28 44.27
N ALA A 117 20.60 21.40 44.77
CA ALA A 117 21.97 21.46 45.27
C ALA A 117 22.18 20.65 46.56
N GLN A 118 21.19 20.64 47.46
CA GLN A 118 21.25 19.84 48.70
C GLN A 118 21.07 18.35 48.41
N LEU A 119 20.09 17.97 47.58
CA LEU A 119 19.88 16.59 47.16
C LEU A 119 21.12 16.00 46.46
N ALA A 120 21.82 16.81 45.66
CA ALA A 120 23.06 16.41 44.99
C ALA A 120 24.27 16.26 45.93
N THR A 121 24.13 16.60 47.23
CA THR A 121 25.19 16.60 48.26
C THR A 121 26.37 17.54 48.00
N VAL A 122 26.32 18.35 46.93
CA VAL A 122 27.37 19.31 46.56
C VAL A 122 27.33 20.56 47.44
N GLY A 123 26.17 20.89 48.05
CA GLY A 123 26.03 21.95 49.04
C GLY A 123 26.24 23.39 48.52
N GLY A 124 26.45 23.58 47.22
CA GLY A 124 26.72 24.87 46.61
C GLY A 124 25.45 25.57 46.12
N SER A 125 24.92 26.50 46.91
CA SER A 125 23.84 27.38 46.46
C SER A 125 24.06 28.80 46.97
N SER A 126 23.52 29.80 46.26
CA SER A 126 23.55 31.22 46.66
C SER A 126 22.62 31.53 47.83
N LEU A 127 21.92 30.53 48.38
CA LEU A 127 20.98 30.63 49.46
C LEU A 127 21.49 29.85 50.66
N THR A 128 21.41 30.45 51.85
CA THR A 128 21.81 29.82 53.11
C THR A 128 20.67 29.83 54.11
N ALA A 129 20.41 28.67 54.72
CA ALA A 129 19.35 28.49 55.72
C ALA A 129 19.77 29.04 57.09
N GLU A 130 19.00 29.99 57.62
CA GLU A 130 19.34 30.69 58.87
C GLU A 130 18.66 30.11 60.11
N THR A 131 17.53 29.41 59.96
CA THR A 131 16.81 28.81 61.10
C THR A 131 17.22 27.36 61.35
N ASP A 132 17.19 26.94 62.61
CA ASP A 132 17.53 25.57 63.01
C ASP A 132 16.64 24.52 62.30
N VAL A 133 15.37 24.84 62.08
CA VAL A 133 14.42 23.98 61.36
C VAL A 133 14.83 23.80 59.90
N LEU A 134 15.22 24.87 59.20
CA LEU A 134 15.63 24.80 57.80
C LEU A 134 16.99 24.12 57.62
N ARG A 135 17.92 24.33 58.56
CA ARG A 135 19.20 23.62 58.60
C ARG A 135 18.99 22.12 58.79
N PHE A 136 18.13 21.73 59.73
CA PHE A 136 17.75 20.33 59.91
C PHE A 136 17.10 19.75 58.65
N LEU A 137 16.18 20.49 58.03
CA LEU A 137 15.50 20.06 56.81
C LEU A 137 16.48 19.87 55.64
N SER A 138 17.46 20.76 55.48
CA SER A 138 18.54 20.62 54.50
C SER A 138 19.43 19.41 54.76
N ILE A 139 19.76 19.11 56.02
CA ILE A 139 20.50 17.89 56.37
C ILE A 139 19.66 16.64 56.06
N ALA A 140 18.37 16.68 56.38
CA ALA A 140 17.45 15.58 56.10
C ALA A 140 17.28 15.34 54.59
N GLU A 141 17.24 16.40 53.77
CA GLU A 141 17.22 16.29 52.31
C GLU A 141 18.50 15.63 51.78
N SER A 142 19.67 16.07 52.24
CA SER A 142 20.95 15.46 51.84
C SER A 142 21.03 13.98 52.21
N LEU A 143 20.55 13.61 53.41
CA LEU A 143 20.47 12.20 53.83
C LEU A 143 19.48 11.41 52.97
N THR A 144 18.34 12.02 52.64
CA THR A 144 17.33 11.43 51.73
C THR A 144 17.91 11.20 50.35
N GLY A 145 18.76 12.10 49.84
CA GLY A 145 19.49 11.95 48.58
C GLY A 145 20.40 10.71 48.58
N VAL A 146 21.15 10.48 49.65
CA VAL A 146 22.01 9.29 49.79
C VAL A 146 21.18 7.99 49.79
N VAL A 147 20.08 7.96 50.55
CA VAL A 147 19.16 6.81 50.59
C VAL A 147 18.53 6.58 49.22
N LEU A 148 18.10 7.64 48.54
CA LEU A 148 17.49 7.59 47.22
C LEU A 148 18.45 7.02 46.18
N ILE A 149 19.73 7.40 46.19
CA ILE A 149 20.76 6.83 45.29
C ILE A 149 20.92 5.32 45.53
N SER A 150 20.94 4.89 46.79
CA SER A 150 21.00 3.47 47.14
C SER A 150 19.79 2.70 46.60
N LEU A 151 18.58 3.23 46.78
CA LEU A 151 17.35 2.62 46.27
C LEU A 151 17.27 2.60 44.74
N ILE A 152 17.77 3.66 44.08
CA ILE A 152 17.91 3.69 42.62
C ILE A 152 18.84 2.58 42.13
N LEU A 153 19.97 2.36 42.82
CA LEU A 153 20.90 1.28 42.48
C LEU A 153 20.27 -0.10 42.71
N THR A 154 19.57 -0.31 43.83
CA THR A 154 18.82 -1.54 44.10
C THR A 154 17.80 -1.84 43.00
N PHE A 155 17.01 -0.84 42.61
CA PHE A 155 16.04 -0.95 41.51
C PHE A 155 16.72 -1.27 40.17
N LEU A 156 17.81 -0.58 39.84
CA LEU A 156 18.56 -0.81 38.60
C LEU A 156 19.06 -2.26 38.52
N LEU A 157 19.71 -2.74 39.58
CA LEU A 157 20.24 -4.11 39.66
C LEU A 157 19.11 -5.16 39.62
N GLY A 158 17.99 -4.89 40.29
CA GLY A 158 16.80 -5.72 40.24
C GLY A 158 16.25 -5.88 38.82
N VAL A 159 16.09 -4.78 38.07
CA VAL A 159 15.61 -4.86 36.68
C VAL A 159 16.57 -5.69 35.81
N TYR A 160 17.89 -5.54 35.97
CA TYR A 160 18.86 -6.34 35.21
C TYR A 160 18.89 -7.82 35.60
N SER A 161 18.65 -8.16 36.88
CA SER A 161 18.57 -9.55 37.30
C SER A 161 17.40 -10.26 36.63
N VAL A 162 16.21 -9.63 36.58
CA VAL A 162 15.04 -10.21 35.88
C VAL A 162 15.31 -10.45 34.39
N ILE A 163 16.04 -9.55 33.74
CA ILE A 163 16.43 -9.70 32.34
C ILE A 163 17.38 -10.89 32.17
N ALA A 164 18.31 -11.08 33.12
CA ALA A 164 19.20 -12.23 33.14
C ALA A 164 18.43 -13.55 33.36
N ASP A 165 17.45 -13.55 34.26
CA ASP A 165 16.59 -14.70 34.55
C ASP A 165 15.75 -15.08 33.32
N LEU A 166 15.19 -14.10 32.62
CA LEU A 166 14.49 -14.34 31.34
C LEU A 166 15.41 -14.97 30.30
N ASN A 167 16.66 -14.50 30.21
CA ASN A 167 17.64 -15.05 29.27
C ASN A 167 17.99 -16.49 29.64
N ALA A 168 18.25 -16.75 30.93
CA ALA A 168 18.54 -18.08 31.45
C ALA A 168 17.38 -19.06 31.18
N LEU A 169 16.14 -18.61 31.33
CA LEU A 169 14.95 -19.39 31.00
C LEU A 169 14.85 -19.68 29.50
N CYS A 170 15.03 -18.67 28.65
CA CYS A 170 14.94 -18.84 27.19
C CYS A 170 16.04 -19.79 26.65
N THR A 171 17.24 -19.78 27.24
CA THR A 171 18.35 -20.63 26.78
C THR A 171 18.17 -22.11 27.17
N ARG A 172 17.27 -22.45 28.10
CA ARG A 172 16.92 -23.85 28.39
C ARG A 172 16.29 -24.55 27.18
N PHE A 173 15.61 -23.80 26.32
CA PHE A 173 14.85 -24.34 25.19
C PHE A 173 15.61 -24.27 23.85
N VAL A 174 16.94 -24.27 23.87
CA VAL A 174 17.74 -24.15 22.64
C VAL A 174 17.83 -25.50 21.93
N THR A 175 17.14 -25.63 20.80
CA THR A 175 17.43 -26.65 19.79
C THR A 175 18.55 -26.16 18.85
N ALA A 176 19.28 -27.09 18.24
CA ALA A 176 20.15 -26.82 17.09
C ALA A 176 19.37 -26.30 15.85
N GLU A 177 18.05 -26.10 15.95
CA GLU A 177 17.19 -25.62 14.87
C GLU A 177 17.20 -24.08 14.82
N ARG A 178 17.46 -23.48 13.65
CA ARG A 178 17.31 -22.03 13.44
C ARG A 178 15.84 -21.63 13.19
N GLY A 179 14.99 -21.75 14.21
CA GLY A 179 13.63 -21.19 14.22
C GLY A 179 13.15 -20.79 15.62
N ALA A 180 11.86 -20.56 15.82
CA ALA A 180 11.27 -20.44 17.16
C ALA A 180 11.35 -21.76 17.96
N GLY A 181 11.85 -22.86 17.38
CA GLY A 181 11.95 -24.15 18.04
C GLY A 181 10.59 -24.80 18.24
N SER A 182 10.46 -26.08 17.90
CA SER A 182 9.32 -26.88 18.34
C SER A 182 9.51 -27.24 19.82
N PRO A 183 8.50 -27.06 20.69
CA PRO A 183 8.56 -27.53 22.08
C PRO A 183 8.81 -29.04 22.18
N VAL A 184 8.31 -29.81 21.21
CA VAL A 184 8.55 -31.26 21.14
C VAL A 184 10.00 -31.54 20.72
N ALA A 185 10.55 -30.77 19.77
CA ALA A 185 11.92 -30.95 19.32
C ALA A 185 12.96 -30.67 20.42
N THR A 186 12.68 -29.76 21.36
CA THR A 186 13.55 -29.54 22.53
C THR A 186 13.70 -30.75 23.44
N LEU A 187 12.78 -31.71 23.37
CA LEU A 187 12.79 -32.92 24.19
C LEU A 187 13.64 -34.04 23.61
N ARG A 188 13.99 -33.97 22.32
CA ARG A 188 14.75 -35.01 21.61
C ARG A 188 16.07 -35.42 22.32
N PRO A 189 16.87 -34.51 22.91
CA PRO A 189 18.08 -34.91 23.63
C PRO A 189 17.82 -35.72 24.90
N TYR A 190 16.62 -35.57 25.49
CA TYR A 190 16.21 -36.13 26.78
C TYR A 190 15.37 -37.40 26.66
N LEU A 191 14.90 -37.73 25.45
CA LEU A 191 14.18 -38.97 25.14
C LEU A 191 15.08 -39.81 24.23
N ARG A 192 15.94 -40.64 24.83
CA ARG A 192 16.87 -41.51 24.10
C ARG A 192 16.37 -42.94 24.14
N ASP A 193 16.20 -43.54 22.97
CA ASP A 193 15.70 -44.92 22.81
C ASP A 193 14.36 -45.17 23.53
N GLY A 194 13.51 -44.14 23.61
CA GLY A 194 12.21 -44.18 24.28
C GLY A 194 12.23 -43.92 25.79
N GLU A 195 13.41 -43.93 26.42
CA GLU A 195 13.54 -43.69 27.86
C GLU A 195 13.88 -42.22 28.18
N PRO A 196 13.31 -41.63 29.25
CA PRO A 196 13.67 -40.29 29.69
C PRO A 196 15.03 -40.32 30.41
N VAL A 197 16.04 -39.69 29.81
CA VAL A 197 17.40 -39.59 30.35
C VAL A 197 17.72 -38.12 30.67
N GLY A 198 17.85 -37.80 31.97
CA GLY A 198 18.14 -36.44 32.45
C GLY A 198 17.01 -35.43 32.21
N LEU A 199 15.81 -35.91 31.88
CA LEU A 199 14.62 -35.09 31.66
C LEU A 199 14.14 -34.43 32.96
N ASP A 200 14.24 -35.14 34.07
CA ASP A 200 13.99 -34.64 35.42
C ASP A 200 14.83 -33.40 35.74
N GLY A 201 16.15 -33.50 35.63
CA GLY A 201 17.06 -32.38 35.88
C GLY A 201 16.87 -31.22 34.90
N HIS A 202 16.45 -31.49 33.67
CA HIS A 202 16.08 -30.43 32.71
C HIS A 202 14.81 -29.69 33.14
N LEU A 203 13.77 -30.42 33.55
CA LEU A 203 12.51 -29.84 33.99
C LEU A 203 12.66 -29.06 35.29
N ASP A 204 13.47 -29.54 36.23
CA ASP A 204 13.80 -28.81 37.46
C ASP A 204 14.51 -27.49 37.12
N ALA A 205 15.50 -27.54 36.22
CA ALA A 205 16.21 -26.34 35.77
C ALA A 205 15.32 -25.34 35.02
N VAL A 206 14.27 -25.82 34.33
CA VAL A 206 13.24 -24.96 33.70
C VAL A 206 12.33 -24.36 34.77
N ALA A 207 11.89 -25.15 35.74
CA ALA A 207 11.02 -24.70 36.83
C ALA A 207 11.72 -23.64 37.70
N ASP A 208 12.99 -23.86 38.07
CA ASP A 208 13.79 -22.92 38.85
C ASP A 208 13.98 -21.58 38.13
N ALA A 209 14.36 -21.64 36.84
CA ALA A 209 14.53 -20.45 36.01
C ALA A 209 13.21 -19.71 35.78
N PHE A 210 12.09 -20.45 35.65
CA PHE A 210 10.77 -19.86 35.51
C PHE A 210 10.34 -19.18 36.81
N SER A 211 10.49 -19.83 37.96
CA SER A 211 10.17 -19.26 39.27
C SER A 211 10.98 -18.00 39.56
N SER A 212 12.29 -18.03 39.30
CA SER A 212 13.17 -16.86 39.49
C SER A 212 12.72 -15.68 38.61
N TYR A 213 12.35 -15.95 37.37
CA TYR A 213 11.80 -14.93 36.49
C TYR A 213 10.44 -14.40 36.97
N THR A 214 9.52 -15.27 37.38
CA THR A 214 8.18 -14.84 37.86
C THR A 214 8.28 -13.99 39.12
N ASP A 215 9.12 -14.38 40.08
CA ASP A 215 9.37 -13.64 41.31
C ASP A 215 10.05 -12.30 41.01
N GLY A 216 11.01 -12.33 40.08
CA GLY A 216 11.69 -11.14 39.60
C GLY A 216 10.75 -10.12 38.98
N VAL A 217 9.81 -10.55 38.14
CA VAL A 217 8.81 -9.67 37.50
C VAL A 217 7.82 -9.09 38.51
N ARG A 218 7.42 -9.85 39.54
CA ARG A 218 6.59 -9.35 40.64
C ARG A 218 7.29 -8.23 41.40
N LEU A 219 8.57 -8.42 41.75
CA LEU A 219 9.41 -7.39 42.38
C LEU A 219 9.65 -6.18 41.47
N ASN A 220 10.02 -6.41 40.21
CA ASN A 220 10.45 -5.37 39.27
C ASN A 220 9.56 -5.30 38.04
N HIS A 221 8.34 -4.80 38.20
CA HIS A 221 7.32 -4.67 37.16
C HIS A 221 7.80 -3.98 35.86
N ALA A 222 8.78 -3.08 35.94
CA ALA A 222 9.35 -2.42 34.76
C ALA A 222 10.02 -3.40 33.79
N ALA A 223 10.56 -4.52 34.30
CA ALA A 223 11.21 -5.56 33.50
C ALA A 223 10.22 -6.32 32.59
N TYR A 224 8.91 -6.28 32.89
CA TYR A 224 7.88 -6.88 32.05
C TYR A 224 7.91 -6.34 30.60
N TYR A 225 8.17 -5.04 30.42
CA TYR A 225 8.21 -4.39 29.11
C TYR A 225 9.54 -4.59 28.36
N PHE A 226 10.42 -5.46 28.86
CA PHE A 226 11.70 -5.73 28.23
C PHE A 226 11.56 -6.31 26.83
N GLN A 227 12.37 -5.78 25.90
CA GLN A 227 12.40 -6.17 24.50
C GLN A 227 13.84 -6.34 24.04
N SER A 228 14.27 -7.59 23.84
CA SER A 228 15.62 -7.88 23.33
C SER A 228 15.77 -7.53 21.83
N GLY A 229 14.66 -7.44 21.10
CA GLY A 229 14.66 -7.38 19.63
C GLY A 229 15.21 -8.66 18.97
N ARG A 230 15.18 -9.81 19.67
CA ARG A 230 15.42 -11.15 19.14
C ARG A 230 14.21 -12.03 19.51
N ASP A 231 13.65 -12.75 18.54
CA ASP A 231 12.41 -13.51 18.75
C ASP A 231 12.53 -14.60 19.83
N ARG A 232 13.73 -15.15 20.04
CA ARG A 232 14.02 -16.19 21.04
C ARG A 232 14.26 -15.68 22.45
N PHE A 233 14.53 -14.38 22.61
CA PHE A 233 14.78 -13.78 23.92
C PHE A 233 13.62 -12.86 24.26
N ALA A 234 12.45 -13.47 24.49
CA ALA A 234 11.20 -12.76 24.75
C ALA A 234 10.28 -13.62 25.61
N LEU A 235 9.49 -12.99 26.49
CA LEU A 235 8.55 -13.69 27.35
C LEU A 235 7.52 -14.56 26.58
N PRO A 236 6.89 -14.10 25.47
CA PRO A 236 5.97 -14.94 24.71
C PRO A 236 6.62 -16.21 24.14
N TYR A 237 7.92 -16.16 23.85
CA TYR A 237 8.68 -17.33 23.42
C TYR A 237 8.80 -18.34 24.57
N ALA A 238 9.25 -17.91 25.75
CA ALA A 238 9.39 -18.77 26.92
C ALA A 238 8.06 -19.43 27.32
N LEU A 239 6.97 -18.65 27.37
CA LEU A 239 5.64 -19.16 27.71
C LEU A 239 5.12 -20.18 26.71
N ARG A 240 5.41 -19.99 25.41
CA ARG A 240 5.07 -20.97 24.37
C ARG A 240 5.88 -22.26 24.54
N MET A 241 7.17 -22.17 24.81
CA MET A 241 8.03 -23.34 24.98
C MET A 241 7.63 -24.14 26.22
N ILE A 242 7.43 -23.49 27.38
CA ILE A 242 6.97 -24.15 28.60
C ILE A 242 5.59 -24.79 28.39
N GLY A 243 4.62 -24.03 27.87
CA GLY A 243 3.26 -24.52 27.64
C GLY A 243 3.22 -25.70 26.67
N GLY A 244 4.01 -25.64 25.59
CA GLY A 244 4.14 -26.73 24.63
C GLY A 244 4.83 -27.97 25.19
N THR A 245 5.88 -27.79 25.99
CA THR A 245 6.58 -28.90 26.67
C THR A 245 5.68 -29.59 27.69
N LEU A 246 4.92 -28.82 28.48
CA LEU A 246 3.92 -29.34 29.40
C LEU A 246 2.81 -30.10 28.66
N ALA A 247 2.28 -29.50 27.58
CA ALA A 247 1.27 -30.10 26.72
C ALA A 247 1.73 -31.46 26.17
N ALA A 248 2.97 -31.50 25.66
CA ALA A 248 3.58 -32.69 25.08
C ALA A 248 3.83 -33.79 26.14
N LEU A 249 4.52 -33.48 27.23
CA LEU A 249 4.92 -34.50 28.21
C LEU A 249 3.75 -35.07 29.03
N ARG A 250 2.79 -34.22 29.46
CA ARG A 250 1.66 -34.67 30.30
C ARG A 250 0.56 -35.38 29.50
N TRP A 251 0.29 -34.94 28.27
CA TRP A 251 -0.86 -35.43 27.50
C TRP A 251 -0.51 -35.97 26.12
N GLY A 252 0.69 -35.73 25.58
CA GLY A 252 1.12 -36.28 24.30
C GLY A 252 1.63 -37.73 24.38
N LEU A 253 1.95 -38.23 25.58
CA LEU A 253 2.39 -39.60 25.83
C LEU A 253 1.25 -40.48 26.37
N PRO A 254 1.29 -41.82 26.15
CA PRO A 254 0.34 -42.74 26.76
C PRO A 254 0.32 -42.65 28.29
N SER A 255 -0.87 -42.83 28.89
CA SER A 255 -1.03 -42.82 30.35
C SER A 255 -0.11 -43.85 31.02
N GLY A 256 0.78 -43.41 31.91
CA GLY A 256 1.71 -44.28 32.66
C GLY A 256 3.13 -44.32 32.11
N HIS A 257 3.44 -43.62 31.02
CA HIS A 257 4.81 -43.46 30.55
C HIS A 257 5.66 -42.73 31.61
N PRO A 258 6.91 -43.18 31.92
CA PRO A 258 7.74 -42.58 32.98
C PRO A 258 7.92 -41.07 32.85
N ALA A 259 8.08 -40.57 31.62
CA ALA A 259 8.20 -39.14 31.33
C ALA A 259 6.91 -38.32 31.59
N SER A 260 5.73 -38.95 31.59
CA SER A 260 4.44 -38.27 31.83
C SER A 260 4.08 -38.16 33.32
N THR A 261 4.71 -38.97 34.17
CA THR A 261 4.43 -39.09 35.61
C THR A 261 5.42 -38.34 36.49
N LEU A 262 6.31 -37.54 35.91
CA LEU A 262 7.31 -36.78 36.68
C LEU A 262 6.62 -35.74 37.58
N PRO A 263 6.96 -35.67 38.88
CA PRO A 263 6.29 -34.78 39.84
C PRO A 263 6.47 -33.29 39.49
N THR A 264 7.63 -32.92 38.95
CA THR A 264 7.93 -31.54 38.52
C THR A 264 6.92 -31.02 37.47
N LEU A 265 6.33 -31.89 36.65
CA LEU A 265 5.33 -31.48 35.65
C LEU A 265 4.06 -30.93 36.29
N GLU A 266 3.64 -31.45 37.45
CA GLU A 266 2.46 -30.96 38.15
C GLU A 266 2.72 -29.58 38.75
N THR A 267 3.84 -29.43 39.46
CA THR A 267 4.27 -28.15 40.03
C THR A 267 4.44 -27.08 38.95
N LEU A 268 5.12 -27.39 37.86
CA LEU A 268 5.36 -26.44 36.76
C LEU A 268 4.05 -26.07 36.04
N THR A 269 3.10 -27.00 35.90
CA THR A 269 1.78 -26.69 35.33
C THR A 269 1.03 -25.69 36.21
N PHE A 270 1.05 -25.88 37.53
CA PHE A 270 0.43 -24.96 38.48
C PHE A 270 1.09 -23.57 38.41
N GLN A 271 2.41 -23.49 38.49
CA GLN A 271 3.17 -22.23 38.39
C GLN A 271 2.87 -21.48 37.09
N TYR A 272 2.78 -22.19 35.97
CA TYR A 272 2.47 -21.61 34.66
C TYR A 272 1.07 -20.97 34.64
N LEU A 273 0.06 -21.66 35.16
CA LEU A 273 -1.31 -21.16 35.22
C LEU A 273 -1.46 -20.00 36.20
N GLU A 274 -0.81 -20.07 37.37
CA GLU A 274 -0.81 -19.00 38.36
C GLU A 274 -0.18 -17.72 37.78
N PHE A 275 0.97 -17.84 37.11
CA PHE A 275 1.61 -16.70 36.47
C PHE A 275 0.76 -16.11 35.35
N GLY A 276 0.09 -16.96 34.57
CA GLY A 276 -0.88 -16.53 33.57
C GLY A 276 -2.04 -15.73 34.15
N GLN A 277 -2.55 -16.14 35.30
CA GLN A 277 -3.60 -15.43 36.03
C GLN A 277 -3.10 -14.07 36.54
N TYR A 278 -1.93 -14.04 37.17
CA TYR A 278 -1.28 -12.80 37.62
C TYR A 278 -1.12 -11.78 36.49
N LEU A 279 -0.64 -12.22 35.31
CA LEU A 279 -0.50 -11.34 34.15
C LEU A 279 -1.85 -10.84 33.63
N GLN A 280 -2.86 -11.70 33.61
CA GLN A 280 -4.20 -11.31 33.18
C GLN A 280 -4.78 -10.23 34.10
N ASP A 281 -4.66 -10.41 35.41
CA ASP A 281 -5.17 -9.46 36.42
C ASP A 281 -4.42 -8.12 36.37
N THR A 282 -3.10 -8.16 36.15
CA THR A 282 -2.26 -6.96 36.08
C THR A 282 -2.44 -6.17 34.78
N ALA A 283 -2.58 -6.87 33.65
CA ALA A 283 -2.65 -6.25 32.34
C ALA A 283 -4.09 -5.97 31.87
N GLY A 284 -5.09 -6.53 32.55
CA GLY A 284 -6.52 -6.26 32.33
C GLY A 284 -7.04 -6.80 30.99
N TRP A 285 -6.54 -7.94 30.53
CA TRP A 285 -7.02 -8.55 29.28
C TRP A 285 -8.35 -9.28 29.52
N SER A 286 -9.32 -9.11 28.62
CA SER A 286 -10.57 -9.85 28.67
C SER A 286 -10.36 -11.30 28.21
N THR A 287 -10.80 -12.27 29.02
CA THR A 287 -10.94 -13.67 28.60
C THR A 287 -12.05 -13.72 27.56
N SER A 288 -11.65 -13.97 26.31
CA SER A 288 -12.59 -14.04 25.20
C SER A 288 -12.89 -15.50 24.95
N LEU A 289 -14.00 -15.98 25.51
CA LEU A 289 -14.72 -17.25 25.24
C LEU A 289 -14.57 -18.33 26.32
N ALA A 290 -15.67 -19.06 26.53
CA ALA A 290 -15.65 -20.32 27.27
C ALA A 290 -14.77 -21.33 26.54
N THR A 291 -14.05 -22.17 27.27
CA THR A 291 -13.28 -23.28 26.70
C THR A 291 -14.17 -24.05 25.71
N PRO A 292 -13.70 -24.35 24.48
CA PRO A 292 -14.47 -25.12 23.53
C PRO A 292 -14.92 -26.45 24.12
N ASP A 293 -16.15 -26.87 23.82
CA ASP A 293 -16.62 -28.20 24.23
C ASP A 293 -15.81 -29.29 23.50
N PRO A 294 -15.37 -30.34 24.22
CA PRO A 294 -14.65 -31.43 23.59
C PRO A 294 -15.54 -32.16 22.58
N VAL A 295 -14.93 -32.58 21.48
CA VAL A 295 -15.59 -33.37 20.43
C VAL A 295 -16.06 -34.72 20.98
N ASP A 296 -17.20 -35.23 20.52
CA ASP A 296 -17.72 -36.57 20.90
C ASP A 296 -16.70 -37.70 20.60
N PRO A 297 -16.63 -38.77 21.43
CA PRO A 297 -15.67 -39.87 21.26
C PRO A 297 -15.70 -40.53 19.87
N ALA A 298 -16.89 -40.72 19.28
CA ALA A 298 -17.03 -41.34 17.97
C ALA A 298 -16.49 -40.42 16.86
N ARG A 299 -16.67 -39.10 17.00
CA ARG A 299 -16.11 -38.11 16.06
C ARG A 299 -14.59 -37.99 16.24
N PHE A 300 -14.08 -38.01 17.47
CA PHE A 300 -12.64 -38.08 17.73
C PHE A 300 -11.99 -39.32 17.08
N ALA A 301 -12.60 -40.50 17.23
CA ALA A 301 -12.10 -41.74 16.63
C ALA A 301 -12.04 -41.69 15.09
N ARG A 302 -13.02 -41.05 14.43
CA ARG A 302 -13.00 -40.85 12.97
C ARG A 302 -11.88 -39.89 12.54
N LEU A 303 -11.67 -38.81 13.29
CA LEU A 303 -10.60 -37.84 13.05
C LEU A 303 -9.21 -38.49 13.22
N ALA A 304 -9.02 -39.24 14.31
CA ALA A 304 -7.78 -39.95 14.61
C ALA A 304 -7.40 -41.00 13.56
N ARG A 305 -8.41 -41.69 12.98
CA ARG A 305 -8.22 -42.69 11.91
C ARG A 305 -8.08 -42.09 10.51
N GLY A 306 -8.21 -40.78 10.35
CA GLY A 306 -8.20 -40.12 9.04
C GLY A 306 -9.43 -40.43 8.18
N THR A 307 -10.51 -40.98 8.74
CA THR A 307 -11.75 -41.33 8.01
C THR A 307 -12.82 -40.23 8.05
N ALA A 308 -12.49 -39.07 8.62
CA ALA A 308 -13.40 -37.94 8.73
C ALA A 308 -13.63 -37.23 7.38
N ARG A 309 -14.88 -36.85 7.11
CA ARG A 309 -15.24 -36.01 5.95
C ARG A 309 -14.65 -34.61 6.06
N ALA A 310 -14.51 -33.90 4.93
CA ALA A 310 -13.92 -32.56 4.89
C ALA A 310 -14.57 -31.54 5.86
N GLY A 311 -15.89 -31.64 6.10
CA GLY A 311 -16.64 -30.80 7.05
C GLY A 311 -16.58 -31.23 8.51
N GLU A 312 -16.03 -32.41 8.84
CA GLU A 312 -15.94 -32.92 10.21
C GLU A 312 -14.61 -32.55 10.92
N ARG A 313 -13.66 -31.92 10.22
CA ARG A 313 -12.34 -31.54 10.74
C ARG A 313 -12.46 -30.62 11.95
N ASP A 314 -11.65 -30.88 12.98
CA ASP A 314 -11.55 -30.06 14.20
C ASP A 314 -10.09 -29.64 14.44
N ALA A 315 -9.87 -28.34 14.64
CA ALA A 315 -8.52 -27.77 14.76
C ALA A 315 -7.82 -28.13 16.08
N TRP A 316 -8.58 -28.36 17.16
CA TRP A 316 -8.01 -28.76 18.45
C TRP A 316 -7.65 -30.23 18.47
N VAL A 317 -8.52 -31.09 17.92
CA VAL A 317 -8.19 -32.52 17.73
C VAL A 317 -6.95 -32.67 16.86
N ALA A 318 -6.87 -31.95 15.73
CA ALA A 318 -5.69 -32.00 14.86
C ALA A 318 -4.39 -31.62 15.61
N ARG A 319 -4.41 -30.58 16.44
CA ARG A 319 -3.23 -30.16 17.22
C ARG A 319 -2.84 -31.16 18.30
N PHE A 320 -3.81 -31.79 18.96
CA PHE A 320 -3.55 -32.88 19.90
C PHE A 320 -2.89 -34.06 19.19
N LEU A 321 -3.47 -34.53 18.09
CA LEU A 321 -2.95 -35.64 17.29
C LEU A 321 -1.55 -35.33 16.73
N GLN A 322 -1.31 -34.10 16.28
CA GLN A 322 0.00 -33.65 15.82
C GLN A 322 1.06 -33.71 16.93
N THR A 323 0.70 -33.27 18.14
CA THR A 323 1.61 -33.31 19.30
C THR A 323 1.96 -34.76 19.66
N GLU A 324 0.97 -35.64 19.70
CA GLU A 324 1.17 -37.08 19.92
C GLU A 324 2.03 -37.71 18.82
N HIS A 325 1.74 -37.43 17.55
CA HIS A 325 2.47 -37.99 16.41
C HIS A 325 3.93 -37.53 16.35
N GLN A 326 4.23 -36.30 16.80
CA GLN A 326 5.61 -35.81 16.89
C GLN A 326 6.38 -36.40 18.07
N LEU A 327 5.69 -36.70 19.18
CA LEU A 327 6.33 -37.12 20.43
C LEU A 327 6.45 -38.65 20.54
N ALA A 328 5.49 -39.42 20.02
CA ALA A 328 5.47 -40.88 20.10
C ALA A 328 6.76 -41.53 19.54
N PRO A 329 7.30 -41.10 18.37
CA PRO A 329 8.56 -41.65 17.86
C PRO A 329 9.77 -41.36 18.77
N LEU A 330 9.78 -40.22 19.46
CA LEU A 330 10.85 -39.86 20.40
C LEU A 330 10.79 -40.71 21.67
N ALA A 331 9.59 -41.09 22.09
CA ALA A 331 9.33 -41.88 23.29
C ALA A 331 9.24 -43.39 23.02
N GLY A 332 9.56 -43.87 21.82
CA GLY A 332 9.48 -45.30 21.48
C GLY A 332 8.07 -45.88 21.62
N ALA A 333 7.04 -45.03 21.52
CA ALA A 333 5.65 -45.41 21.65
C ALA A 333 4.95 -45.42 20.29
N ASP A 334 3.95 -46.28 20.12
CA ASP A 334 3.09 -46.26 18.94
C ASP A 334 2.03 -45.14 19.10
N PRO A 335 1.92 -44.20 18.14
CA PRO A 335 0.90 -43.16 18.20
C PRO A 335 -0.50 -43.78 18.14
N LEU A 336 -1.41 -43.32 18.99
CA LEU A 336 -2.82 -43.76 19.01
C LEU A 336 -3.04 -45.26 19.29
N ALA A 337 -2.12 -45.92 20.02
CA ALA A 337 -2.23 -47.33 20.38
C ALA A 337 -3.54 -47.66 21.14
N ASP A 338 -3.98 -46.76 22.03
CA ASP A 338 -5.27 -46.81 22.73
C ASP A 338 -6.06 -45.52 22.46
N LEU A 339 -7.12 -45.63 21.66
CA LEU A 339 -7.99 -44.51 21.30
C LEU A 339 -8.82 -43.98 22.49
N ASP A 340 -9.19 -44.85 23.45
CA ASP A 340 -9.94 -44.43 24.63
C ASP A 340 -9.01 -43.65 25.58
N ASP A 341 -7.75 -44.08 25.70
CA ASP A 341 -6.74 -43.31 26.42
C ASP A 341 -6.44 -41.96 25.74
N ALA A 342 -6.23 -41.95 24.43
CA ALA A 342 -6.02 -40.73 23.65
C ALA A 342 -7.18 -39.75 23.83
N TYR A 343 -8.43 -40.23 23.82
CA TYR A 343 -9.61 -39.40 24.05
C TYR A 343 -9.66 -38.82 25.49
N ARG A 344 -9.34 -39.62 26.52
CA ARG A 344 -9.24 -39.15 27.91
C ARG A 344 -8.12 -38.10 28.06
N ARG A 345 -6.99 -38.27 27.38
CA ARG A 345 -5.90 -37.28 27.37
C ARG A 345 -6.33 -36.00 26.67
N TYR A 346 -6.97 -36.09 25.50
CA TYR A 346 -7.50 -34.94 24.76
C TYR A 346 -8.47 -34.09 25.59
N THR A 347 -9.45 -34.72 26.26
CA THR A 347 -10.45 -34.01 27.08
C THR A 347 -9.82 -33.26 28.27
N ARG A 348 -8.72 -33.77 28.83
CA ARG A 348 -7.95 -33.09 29.90
C ARG A 348 -6.97 -32.06 29.37
N TRP A 349 -6.44 -32.27 28.17
CA TRP A 349 -5.50 -31.39 27.50
C TRP A 349 -6.17 -30.10 27.01
N LEU A 350 -7.38 -30.19 26.46
CA LEU A 350 -8.07 -29.08 25.81
C LEU A 350 -8.20 -27.81 26.69
N PRO A 351 -8.63 -27.88 27.96
CA PRO A 351 -8.70 -26.69 28.82
C PRO A 351 -7.34 -26.06 29.09
N PHE A 352 -6.31 -26.88 29.30
CA PHE A 352 -4.95 -26.38 29.51
C PHE A 352 -4.38 -25.74 28.25
N ALA A 353 -4.49 -26.41 27.10
CA ALA A 353 -3.97 -25.93 25.83
C ALA A 353 -4.64 -24.61 25.40
N HIS A 354 -5.96 -24.51 25.59
CA HIS A 354 -6.70 -23.27 25.37
C HIS A 354 -6.16 -22.15 26.26
N ARG A 355 -6.02 -22.40 27.56
CA ARG A 355 -5.52 -21.40 28.51
C ARG A 355 -4.08 -20.97 28.23
N ALA A 356 -3.19 -21.90 27.88
CA ALA A 356 -1.81 -21.61 27.51
C ALA A 356 -1.72 -20.74 26.24
N GLU A 357 -2.60 -20.98 25.27
CA GLU A 357 -2.70 -20.15 24.06
C GLU A 357 -3.23 -18.74 24.37
N GLU A 358 -4.24 -18.60 25.23
CA GLU A 358 -4.73 -17.29 25.68
C GLU A 358 -3.66 -16.47 26.38
N ILE A 359 -2.91 -17.09 27.31
CA ILE A 359 -1.82 -16.44 28.03
C ILE A 359 -0.77 -15.95 27.02
N THR A 360 -0.31 -16.84 26.14
CA THR A 360 0.74 -16.54 25.16
C THR A 360 0.30 -15.45 24.17
N LEU A 361 -0.94 -15.50 23.67
CA LEU A 361 -1.51 -14.49 22.77
C LEU A 361 -1.76 -13.17 23.49
N GLY A 362 -2.16 -13.21 24.76
CA GLY A 362 -2.35 -12.04 25.62
C GLY A 362 -1.04 -11.29 25.82
N VAL A 363 0.00 -11.98 26.30
CA VAL A 363 1.34 -11.41 26.46
C VAL A 363 1.89 -10.92 25.13
N GLY A 364 1.76 -11.73 24.07
CA GLY A 364 2.22 -11.36 22.73
C GLY A 364 1.54 -10.10 22.20
N ARG A 365 0.23 -9.96 22.45
CA ARG A 365 -0.53 -8.75 22.12
C ARG A 365 -0.11 -7.57 22.97
N ASP A 366 0.16 -7.72 24.26
CA ASP A 366 0.54 -6.58 25.09
C ASP A 366 1.93 -6.05 24.76
N LEU A 367 2.89 -6.98 24.63
CA LEU A 367 4.29 -6.73 24.29
C LEU A 367 4.53 -6.48 22.78
N ASP A 368 3.49 -6.47 21.96
CA ASP A 368 3.55 -6.23 20.51
C ASP A 368 4.47 -7.21 19.76
N TYR A 369 4.62 -8.43 20.29
CA TYR A 369 5.46 -9.50 19.79
C TYR A 369 4.96 -10.02 18.43
N GLN A 370 5.87 -10.11 17.47
CA GLN A 370 5.59 -10.44 16.07
C GLN A 370 6.65 -11.43 15.58
N PRO A 371 6.50 -12.73 15.89
CA PRO A 371 7.48 -13.73 15.51
C PRO A 371 7.44 -13.95 14.00
N VAL A 372 8.61 -14.19 13.40
CA VAL A 372 8.71 -14.61 12.00
C VAL A 372 9.64 -15.81 11.89
N ILE A 373 9.06 -16.95 11.50
CA ILE A 373 9.73 -18.26 11.46
C ILE A 373 9.99 -18.61 9.99
N VAL A 374 11.23 -18.46 9.56
CA VAL A 374 11.64 -18.60 8.15
C VAL A 374 11.94 -20.05 7.74
N SER A 375 12.32 -20.90 8.69
CA SER A 375 12.60 -22.33 8.45
C SER A 375 12.21 -23.17 9.67
N ASP A 376 11.65 -24.35 9.40
CA ASP A 376 11.44 -25.44 10.36
C ASP A 376 12.55 -26.52 10.26
N VAL A 377 13.44 -26.43 9.26
CA VAL A 377 14.52 -27.39 9.07
C VAL A 377 15.61 -27.12 10.11
N PRO A 378 16.06 -28.15 10.87
CA PRO A 378 17.22 -28.01 11.73
C PRO A 378 18.40 -27.52 10.91
N VAL A 379 18.93 -26.35 11.26
CA VAL A 379 20.28 -25.98 10.83
C VAL A 379 21.22 -26.73 11.73
N SER A 380 21.27 -28.04 11.52
CA SER A 380 22.29 -28.85 12.15
C SER A 380 23.62 -28.22 11.76
N LEU A 381 24.45 -27.95 12.75
CA LEU A 381 25.87 -27.62 12.54
C LEU A 381 26.64 -28.83 11.95
N LEU A 382 25.94 -29.82 11.38
CA LEU A 382 26.42 -31.15 11.03
C LEU A 382 26.07 -31.54 9.58
N ASP A 383 25.45 -30.66 8.78
CA ASP A 383 25.16 -30.94 7.36
C ASP A 383 25.83 -29.89 6.45
N ASP A 384 26.94 -30.27 5.82
CA ASP A 384 27.77 -29.40 4.96
C ASP A 384 27.10 -29.05 3.62
N ALA A 385 25.94 -29.64 3.32
CA ALA A 385 25.34 -29.61 1.98
C ALA A 385 24.32 -28.48 1.74
N ASP A 386 23.97 -27.65 2.73
CA ASP A 386 22.97 -26.58 2.56
C ASP A 386 23.63 -25.18 2.42
N PRO A 387 23.76 -24.64 1.20
CA PRO A 387 24.41 -23.34 0.95
C PRO A 387 23.62 -22.16 1.54
N VAL A 388 22.30 -22.31 1.78
CA VAL A 388 21.49 -21.27 2.45
C VAL A 388 21.75 -21.28 3.96
N ALA A 389 22.13 -22.44 4.52
CA ALA A 389 22.49 -22.57 5.92
C ALA A 389 23.83 -21.88 6.23
N LEU A 390 24.85 -22.04 5.37
CA LEU A 390 26.19 -21.44 5.51
C LEU A 390 26.17 -19.91 5.46
N GLY A 391 25.51 -19.32 4.46
CA GLY A 391 25.42 -17.85 4.31
C GLY A 391 24.69 -17.15 5.45
N ASN A 392 23.75 -17.84 6.11
CA ASN A 392 23.04 -17.32 7.28
C ASN A 392 23.80 -17.53 8.61
N VAL A 393 24.79 -18.45 8.69
CA VAL A 393 25.72 -18.52 9.85
C VAL A 393 26.61 -17.29 9.85
N GLU A 394 27.19 -16.97 8.69
CA GLU A 394 28.12 -15.85 8.54
C GLU A 394 27.43 -14.51 8.78
N GLY A 395 26.17 -14.36 8.36
CA GLY A 395 25.38 -13.15 8.58
C GLY A 395 24.92 -12.87 10.02
N TYR A 396 25.08 -13.83 10.95
CA TYR A 396 24.73 -13.65 12.38
C TYR A 396 25.97 -13.68 13.31
N LEU A 397 27.07 -14.30 12.88
CA LEU A 397 28.39 -14.14 13.50
C LEU A 397 29.01 -12.77 13.18
N THR A 398 28.63 -12.18 12.05
CA THR A 398 28.79 -10.76 11.82
C THR A 398 27.60 -10.03 12.46
N ASP A 399 27.89 -9.00 13.26
CA ASP A 399 26.94 -8.04 13.87
C ASP A 399 25.85 -7.58 12.87
N PRO A 400 24.77 -6.85 13.25
CA PRO A 400 23.75 -6.36 12.32
C PRO A 400 24.31 -5.20 11.48
N SER A 401 25.31 -5.51 10.66
CA SER A 401 25.83 -4.69 9.61
C SER A 401 25.02 -5.01 8.36
N PRO A 402 24.55 -3.99 7.63
CA PRO A 402 23.77 -4.20 6.41
C PRO A 402 24.53 -5.12 5.45
N ALA A 403 23.92 -6.24 5.09
CA ALA A 403 24.27 -7.17 4.01
C ALA A 403 25.71 -7.00 3.45
N ALA A 404 26.61 -7.89 3.87
CA ALA A 404 28.02 -7.93 3.46
C ALA A 404 28.29 -8.18 1.95
N GLY A 405 27.27 -8.09 1.09
CA GLY A 405 27.44 -8.03 -0.37
C GLY A 405 27.78 -6.64 -0.91
N ASP A 406 27.63 -5.57 -0.11
CA ASP A 406 27.74 -4.18 -0.59
C ASP A 406 28.86 -3.36 0.08
N ALA A 407 29.67 -3.97 0.94
CA ALA A 407 30.71 -3.28 1.70
C ALA A 407 31.99 -2.95 0.87
N ARG A 408 32.07 -3.39 -0.39
CA ARG A 408 33.14 -2.97 -1.30
C ARG A 408 32.67 -1.76 -2.12
N ALA A 409 33.00 -0.57 -1.60
CA ALA A 409 32.87 0.76 -2.19
C ALA A 409 31.49 1.44 -2.11
N THR A 410 31.07 1.88 -0.91
CA THR A 410 29.96 2.83 -0.76
C THR A 410 30.48 4.20 -0.30
N HIS A 411 30.90 5.03 -1.26
CA HIS A 411 31.04 6.47 -1.03
C HIS A 411 29.67 7.07 -0.60
N PRO A 412 29.63 8.15 0.21
CA PRO A 412 28.38 8.80 0.62
C PRO A 412 27.52 9.26 -0.59
N ALA A 413 28.17 9.58 -1.72
CA ALA A 413 27.49 9.85 -2.99
C ALA A 413 26.71 8.64 -3.55
N GLY A 414 27.18 7.41 -3.29
CA GLY A 414 26.52 6.17 -3.70
C GLY A 414 25.27 5.87 -2.89
N LEU A 415 25.24 6.22 -1.59
CA LEU A 415 24.04 6.08 -0.75
C LEU A 415 22.94 7.06 -1.18
N ALA A 416 23.29 8.32 -1.42
CA ALA A 416 22.35 9.31 -1.94
C ALA A 416 21.83 8.92 -3.33
N ARG A 417 22.71 8.41 -4.20
CA ARG A 417 22.33 7.93 -5.54
C ARG A 417 21.42 6.71 -5.48
N ARG A 418 21.72 5.71 -4.66
CA ARG A 418 20.84 4.53 -4.46
C ARG A 418 19.51 4.94 -3.85
N TRP A 419 19.51 5.83 -2.85
CA TRP A 419 18.29 6.35 -2.25
C TRP A 419 17.43 7.11 -3.27
N LEU A 420 18.05 7.97 -4.10
CA LEU A 420 17.39 8.66 -5.21
C LEU A 420 16.90 7.68 -6.27
N GLU A 421 17.71 6.71 -6.69
CA GLU A 421 17.33 5.67 -7.63
C GLU A 421 16.13 4.87 -7.09
N GLU A 422 16.13 4.48 -5.81
CA GLU A 422 15.02 3.79 -5.14
C GLU A 422 13.75 4.63 -5.11
N HIS A 423 13.81 5.90 -4.67
CA HIS A 423 12.63 6.74 -4.47
C HIS A 423 12.09 7.35 -5.77
N VAL A 424 12.98 7.78 -6.67
CA VAL A 424 12.61 8.40 -7.94
C VAL A 424 12.07 7.35 -8.92
N SER A 425 12.63 6.14 -8.96
CA SER A 425 12.11 5.10 -9.87
C SER A 425 10.76 4.52 -9.44
N LEU A 426 10.42 4.56 -8.14
CA LEU A 426 9.05 4.28 -7.67
C LEU A 426 8.07 5.34 -8.15
N SER A 427 8.52 6.61 -8.19
CA SER A 427 7.66 7.71 -8.63
C SER A 427 7.55 7.76 -10.15
N ASP A 428 8.66 7.61 -10.86
CA ASP A 428 8.84 7.77 -12.31
C ASP A 428 9.69 6.62 -12.89
N PRO A 429 9.05 5.48 -13.26
CA PRO A 429 9.78 4.33 -13.73
C PRO A 429 10.59 4.62 -14.99
N GLY A 430 11.87 4.28 -14.92
CA GLY A 430 12.82 4.50 -16.01
C GLY A 430 13.02 5.97 -16.35
N TYR A 431 12.74 6.91 -15.45
CA TYR A 431 12.91 8.36 -15.64
C TYR A 431 12.16 8.91 -16.86
N ALA A 432 11.01 8.32 -17.21
CA ALA A 432 10.28 8.70 -18.42
C ALA A 432 9.76 10.15 -18.35
N ARG A 433 9.15 10.54 -17.22
CA ARG A 433 8.66 11.90 -17.00
C ARG A 433 9.80 12.88 -16.84
N LEU A 434 10.85 12.50 -16.10
CA LEU A 434 12.07 13.30 -15.92
C LEU A 434 12.72 13.61 -17.27
N ARG A 435 12.90 12.61 -18.15
CA ARG A 435 13.44 12.83 -19.50
C ARG A 435 12.51 13.66 -20.37
N SER A 436 11.20 13.44 -20.30
CA SER A 436 10.23 14.26 -21.03
C SER A 436 10.30 15.72 -20.60
N ALA A 437 10.41 15.98 -19.29
CA ALA A 437 10.46 17.33 -18.74
C ALA A 437 11.80 18.02 -19.02
N ALA A 438 12.91 17.30 -18.85
CA ALA A 438 14.24 17.80 -19.20
C ALA A 438 14.35 18.13 -20.69
N ARG A 439 13.81 17.26 -21.56
CA ARG A 439 13.74 17.50 -23.01
C ARG A 439 12.91 18.74 -23.34
N ALA A 440 11.73 18.89 -22.74
CA ALA A 440 10.89 20.07 -22.99
C ALA A 440 11.57 21.37 -22.52
N LEU A 441 12.23 21.33 -21.35
CA LEU A 441 13.02 22.44 -20.82
C LEU A 441 14.20 22.80 -21.74
N LEU A 442 15.03 21.82 -22.11
CA LEU A 442 16.18 22.02 -22.98
C LEU A 442 15.75 22.52 -24.37
N THR A 443 14.63 22.01 -24.89
CA THR A 443 14.05 22.48 -26.15
C THR A 443 13.61 23.94 -26.03
N ALA A 444 12.92 24.30 -24.95
CA ALA A 444 12.45 25.67 -24.73
C ALA A 444 13.62 26.66 -24.59
N VAL A 445 14.64 26.28 -23.82
CA VAL A 445 15.86 27.09 -23.61
C VAL A 445 16.64 27.24 -24.90
N ALA A 446 16.90 26.14 -25.62
CA ALA A 446 17.64 26.18 -26.89
C ALA A 446 16.90 26.98 -27.97
N ALA A 447 15.58 26.77 -28.11
CA ALA A 447 14.76 27.53 -29.06
C ALA A 447 14.70 29.02 -28.69
N GLY A 448 14.53 29.36 -27.42
CA GLY A 448 14.53 30.75 -26.96
C GLY A 448 15.88 31.45 -27.18
N LEU A 449 16.98 30.81 -26.79
CA LEU A 449 18.33 31.34 -26.96
C LEU A 449 18.71 31.52 -28.44
N THR A 450 18.43 30.51 -29.28
CA THR A 450 18.73 30.61 -30.71
C THR A 450 17.87 31.67 -31.39
N THR A 451 16.57 31.76 -31.05
CA THR A 451 15.71 32.84 -31.55
C THR A 451 16.24 34.20 -31.12
N TYR A 452 16.63 34.38 -29.85
CA TYR A 452 17.21 35.62 -29.36
C TYR A 452 18.48 36.03 -30.14
N VAL A 453 19.38 35.09 -30.39
CA VAL A 453 20.61 35.35 -31.17
C VAL A 453 20.29 35.71 -32.63
N VAL A 454 19.36 34.99 -33.27
CA VAL A 454 18.95 35.25 -34.66
C VAL A 454 18.30 36.63 -34.80
N VAL A 455 17.38 37.00 -33.91
CA VAL A 455 16.74 38.33 -33.94
C VAL A 455 17.74 39.43 -33.59
N ARG A 456 18.71 39.18 -32.69
CA ARG A 456 19.78 40.14 -32.42
C ARG A 456 20.64 40.41 -33.67
N ALA A 457 20.89 39.38 -34.47
CA ALA A 457 21.66 39.50 -35.70
C ALA A 457 20.95 40.35 -36.78
N THR A 458 19.62 40.51 -36.71
CA THR A 458 18.88 41.38 -37.64
C THR A 458 18.91 42.86 -37.27
N GLY A 459 19.61 43.25 -36.19
CA GLY A 459 19.74 44.65 -35.76
C GLY A 459 18.49 45.24 -35.09
N ALA A 460 17.57 44.39 -34.63
CA ALA A 460 16.35 44.82 -33.93
C ALA A 460 16.67 45.45 -32.56
N ALA A 461 15.81 46.38 -32.12
CA ALA A 461 15.96 47.02 -30.82
C ALA A 461 15.87 46.00 -29.67
N PRO A 462 16.56 46.23 -28.52
CA PRO A 462 16.58 45.28 -27.40
C PRO A 462 15.21 44.83 -26.91
N ASP A 463 14.22 45.72 -26.95
CA ASP A 463 12.84 45.47 -26.49
C ASP A 463 12.07 44.51 -27.41
N ASP A 464 12.48 44.38 -28.68
CA ASP A 464 11.86 43.50 -29.68
C ASP A 464 12.49 42.09 -29.71
N LEU A 465 13.59 41.88 -28.99
CA LEU A 465 14.32 40.60 -28.98
C LEU A 465 13.66 39.53 -28.10
N LEU A 466 13.08 39.95 -26.97
CA LEU A 466 12.61 39.04 -25.92
C LEU A 466 11.30 38.34 -26.29
N ARG A 467 10.37 39.03 -26.96
CA ARG A 467 9.02 38.48 -27.23
C ARG A 467 9.03 37.32 -28.24
N PRO A 468 9.72 37.40 -29.39
CA PRO A 468 9.84 36.27 -30.31
C PRO A 468 10.63 35.11 -29.70
N ALA A 469 11.63 35.40 -28.85
CA ALA A 469 12.42 34.38 -28.16
C ALA A 469 11.58 33.56 -27.16
N ILE A 470 10.79 34.23 -26.31
CA ILE A 470 9.85 33.57 -25.39
C ILE A 470 8.84 32.73 -26.18
N PHE A 471 8.32 33.27 -27.30
CA PHE A 471 7.40 32.54 -28.17
C PHE A 471 8.02 31.29 -28.78
N GLY A 472 9.24 31.37 -29.33
CA GLY A 472 9.96 30.23 -29.90
C GLY A 472 10.26 29.15 -28.85
N GLY A 473 10.66 29.55 -27.64
CA GLY A 473 10.82 28.65 -26.50
C GLY A 473 9.52 27.94 -26.10
N PHE A 474 8.41 28.67 -26.05
CA PHE A 474 7.09 28.11 -25.74
C PHE A 474 6.58 27.15 -26.81
N VAL A 475 6.71 27.49 -28.10
CA VAL A 475 6.37 26.60 -29.22
C VAL A 475 7.24 25.35 -29.20
N GLY A 476 8.54 25.48 -28.92
CA GLY A 476 9.45 24.34 -28.75
C GLY A 476 9.03 23.41 -27.60
N MET A 477 8.66 23.98 -26.44
CA MET A 477 8.13 23.22 -25.30
C MET A 477 6.89 22.40 -25.71
N LEU A 478 5.92 23.01 -26.39
CA LEU A 478 4.69 22.32 -26.82
C LEU A 478 4.97 21.26 -27.90
N ALA A 479 5.81 21.60 -28.88
CA ALA A 479 6.19 20.72 -29.98
C ALA A 479 6.92 19.47 -29.48
N SER A 480 7.70 19.56 -28.40
CA SER A 480 8.41 18.41 -27.82
C SER A 480 7.50 17.21 -27.47
N GLY A 481 6.22 17.47 -27.17
CA GLY A 481 5.22 16.45 -26.89
C GLY A 481 4.33 16.07 -28.08
N ALA A 482 4.27 16.90 -29.13
CA ALA A 482 3.51 16.62 -30.36
C ALA A 482 4.35 15.84 -31.38
N VAL A 483 5.66 16.11 -31.42
CA VAL A 483 6.65 15.35 -32.20
C VAL A 483 6.92 14.04 -31.48
N SER A 484 6.28 12.96 -31.93
CA SER A 484 6.41 11.63 -31.33
C SER A 484 6.33 10.56 -32.42
N GLY A 485 7.11 9.47 -32.30
CA GLY A 485 7.04 8.33 -33.22
C GLY A 485 8.10 7.26 -32.92
N PRO A 486 7.88 5.99 -33.34
CA PRO A 486 8.85 4.91 -33.16
C PRO A 486 10.17 5.20 -33.86
N THR A 487 10.08 5.58 -35.13
CA THR A 487 11.22 5.72 -36.03
C THR A 487 11.57 7.18 -36.29
N ALA A 488 12.83 7.45 -36.63
CA ALA A 488 13.29 8.78 -37.06
C ALA A 488 12.42 9.39 -38.19
N PRO A 489 12.07 8.67 -39.29
CA PRO A 489 11.20 9.22 -40.33
C PRO A 489 9.77 9.52 -39.84
N ALA A 490 9.22 8.72 -38.92
CA ALA A 490 7.91 9.01 -38.35
C ALA A 490 7.92 10.30 -37.51
N ARG A 491 9.00 10.54 -36.75
CA ARG A 491 9.19 11.78 -35.97
C ARG A 491 9.37 13.00 -36.88
N ALA A 492 10.09 12.86 -37.99
CA ALA A 492 10.25 13.92 -38.98
C ALA A 492 8.91 14.33 -39.61
N ARG A 493 8.09 13.33 -40.01
CA ARG A 493 6.72 13.59 -40.49
C ARG A 493 5.86 14.26 -39.43
N ALA A 494 5.94 13.83 -38.17
CA ALA A 494 5.20 14.46 -37.07
C ALA A 494 5.63 15.92 -36.83
N ALA A 495 6.92 16.24 -36.96
CA ALA A 495 7.41 17.62 -36.88
C ALA A 495 6.86 18.50 -38.00
N LEU A 496 6.85 18.00 -39.25
CA LEU A 496 6.28 18.72 -40.39
C LEU A 496 4.77 18.96 -40.21
N VAL A 497 4.03 17.93 -39.80
CA VAL A 497 2.58 18.03 -39.51
C VAL A 497 2.30 18.98 -38.34
N THR A 498 3.23 19.14 -37.40
CA THR A 498 3.10 20.10 -36.29
C THR A 498 3.38 21.54 -36.74
N LEU A 499 4.39 21.74 -37.59
CA LEU A 499 4.82 23.07 -38.03
C LEU A 499 3.75 23.77 -38.90
N ALA A 500 3.19 23.08 -39.88
CA ALA A 500 2.24 23.66 -40.84
C ALA A 500 1.04 24.39 -40.18
N PRO A 501 0.27 23.78 -39.26
CA PRO A 501 -0.86 24.46 -38.61
C PRO A 501 -0.43 25.55 -37.64
N VAL A 502 0.74 25.42 -36.99
CA VAL A 502 1.28 26.48 -36.12
C VAL A 502 1.63 27.72 -36.95
N VAL A 503 2.30 27.56 -38.09
CA VAL A 503 2.60 28.65 -39.03
C VAL A 503 1.31 29.31 -39.53
N ALA A 504 0.32 28.51 -39.96
CA ALA A 504 -0.95 29.03 -40.44
C ALA A 504 -1.67 29.87 -39.38
N VAL A 505 -1.73 29.37 -38.14
CA VAL A 505 -2.37 30.09 -37.03
C VAL A 505 -1.62 31.36 -36.65
N VAL A 506 -0.29 31.36 -36.66
CA VAL A 506 0.52 32.55 -36.38
C VAL A 506 0.24 33.65 -37.41
N VAL A 507 0.24 33.32 -38.70
CA VAL A 507 -0.08 34.27 -39.78
C VAL A 507 -1.52 34.80 -39.65
N LEU A 508 -2.49 33.91 -39.43
CA LEU A 508 -3.90 34.29 -39.26
C LEU A 508 -4.11 35.16 -38.00
N ALA A 509 -3.42 34.88 -36.90
CA ALA A 509 -3.52 35.65 -35.66
C ALA A 509 -3.00 37.07 -35.81
N ALA A 510 -1.88 37.27 -36.53
CA ALA A 510 -1.38 38.62 -36.84
C ALA A 510 -2.35 39.44 -37.69
N TYR A 511 -3.03 38.80 -38.64
CA TYR A 511 -4.01 39.49 -39.49
C TYR A 511 -5.31 39.77 -38.72
N ALA A 512 -5.81 38.79 -37.97
CA ALA A 512 -7.02 38.90 -37.16
C ALA A 512 -6.88 39.92 -36.03
N GLY A 513 -5.67 40.15 -35.51
CA GLY A 513 -5.37 41.15 -34.47
C GLY A 513 -5.72 42.60 -34.83
N ARG A 514 -6.05 42.89 -36.10
CA ARG A 514 -6.54 44.21 -36.55
C ARG A 514 -8.00 44.49 -36.16
N SER A 515 -8.77 43.46 -35.79
CA SER A 515 -10.18 43.57 -35.41
C SER A 515 -10.51 42.62 -34.25
N HIS A 516 -11.17 43.15 -33.22
CA HIS A 516 -11.63 42.36 -32.07
C HIS A 516 -12.57 41.21 -32.50
N VAL A 517 -13.41 41.43 -33.51
CA VAL A 517 -14.35 40.42 -34.01
C VAL A 517 -13.62 39.26 -34.68
N TRP A 518 -12.67 39.56 -35.58
CA TRP A 518 -11.91 38.52 -36.28
C TRP A 518 -10.99 37.73 -35.35
N THR A 519 -10.48 38.36 -34.29
CA THR A 519 -9.73 37.69 -33.23
C THR A 519 -10.59 36.64 -32.51
N GLY A 520 -11.82 36.98 -32.14
CA GLY A 520 -12.76 36.04 -31.52
C GLY A 520 -13.16 34.89 -32.46
N VAL A 521 -13.46 35.20 -33.73
CA VAL A 521 -13.79 34.19 -34.75
C VAL A 521 -12.65 33.21 -34.95
N LEU A 522 -11.41 33.69 -35.07
CA LEU A 522 -10.23 32.84 -35.21
C LEU A 522 -10.07 31.90 -34.01
N ALA A 523 -10.19 32.43 -32.78
CA ALA A 523 -10.03 31.63 -31.58
C ALA A 523 -11.08 30.50 -31.46
N VAL A 524 -12.34 30.80 -31.77
CA VAL A 524 -13.43 29.80 -31.81
C VAL A 524 -13.18 28.76 -32.91
N ALA A 525 -12.76 29.19 -34.10
CA ALA A 525 -12.47 28.28 -35.22
C ALA A 525 -11.30 27.33 -34.89
N VAL A 526 -10.22 27.84 -34.30
CA VAL A 526 -9.06 27.02 -33.89
C VAL A 526 -9.44 26.04 -32.78
N ALA A 527 -10.24 26.46 -31.80
CA ALA A 527 -10.72 25.57 -30.74
C ALA A 527 -11.61 24.45 -31.30
N ALA A 528 -12.52 24.78 -32.21
CA ALA A 528 -13.39 23.82 -32.88
C ALA A 528 -12.57 22.81 -33.71
N ALA A 529 -11.61 23.30 -34.51
CA ALA A 529 -10.73 22.47 -35.31
C ALA A 529 -9.85 21.55 -34.44
N GLY A 530 -9.33 22.05 -33.31
CA GLY A 530 -8.55 21.26 -32.36
C GLY A 530 -9.36 20.19 -31.64
N ALA A 531 -10.62 20.48 -31.29
CA ALA A 531 -11.54 19.47 -30.75
C ALA A 531 -11.91 18.41 -31.80
N TRP A 532 -12.10 18.84 -33.05
CA TRP A 532 -12.44 17.96 -34.16
C TRP A 532 -11.28 17.03 -34.55
N SER A 533 -10.04 17.52 -34.55
CA SER A 533 -8.85 16.73 -34.90
C SER A 533 -8.67 15.53 -33.97
N GLY A 534 -9.14 15.62 -32.72
CA GLY A 534 -9.13 14.52 -31.76
C GLY A 534 -9.83 13.23 -32.23
N ARG A 535 -10.69 13.29 -33.26
CA ARG A 535 -11.32 12.10 -33.86
C ARG A 535 -10.32 11.10 -34.45
N PHE A 536 -9.14 11.56 -34.83
CA PHE A 536 -8.09 10.75 -35.45
C PHE A 536 -7.11 10.15 -34.44
N GLY A 537 -7.38 10.29 -33.13
CA GLY A 537 -6.53 9.78 -32.05
C GLY A 537 -5.96 10.90 -31.16
N ALA A 538 -5.27 10.51 -30.09
CA ALA A 538 -4.77 11.44 -29.08
C ALA A 538 -3.56 12.26 -29.57
N ARG A 539 -2.79 11.80 -30.56
CA ARG A 539 -1.76 12.59 -31.26
C ARG A 539 -2.37 13.85 -31.89
N TRP A 540 -3.50 13.68 -32.58
CA TRP A 540 -4.20 14.79 -33.22
C TRP A 540 -4.91 15.70 -32.22
N ALA A 541 -5.36 15.17 -31.08
CA ALA A 541 -5.86 15.99 -29.97
C ALA A 541 -4.75 16.82 -29.30
N ARG A 542 -3.55 16.24 -29.13
CA ARG A 542 -2.35 16.95 -28.64
C ARG A 542 -1.92 18.05 -29.60
N LEU A 543 -1.91 17.76 -30.91
CA LEU A 543 -1.66 18.75 -31.95
C LEU A 543 -2.69 19.88 -31.90
N GLY A 544 -3.99 19.56 -31.83
CA GLY A 544 -5.06 20.55 -31.71
C GLY A 544 -4.89 21.46 -30.50
N THR A 545 -4.52 20.88 -29.35
CA THR A 545 -4.20 21.65 -28.14
C THR A 545 -2.97 22.53 -28.32
N ALA A 546 -1.90 22.03 -28.95
CA ALA A 546 -0.69 22.81 -29.21
C ALA A 546 -0.95 23.99 -30.15
N VAL A 547 -1.73 23.77 -31.21
CA VAL A 547 -2.14 24.80 -32.18
C VAL A 547 -3.02 25.86 -31.52
N PHE A 548 -3.98 25.45 -30.67
CA PHE A 548 -4.79 26.38 -29.88
C PHE A 548 -3.93 27.20 -28.90
N MET A 549 -2.95 26.59 -28.23
CA MET A 549 -2.04 27.33 -27.34
C MET A 549 -1.13 28.30 -28.10
N ALA A 550 -0.67 27.93 -29.30
CA ALA A 550 0.09 28.84 -30.17
C ALA A 550 -0.78 30.04 -30.61
N CYS A 551 -2.05 29.79 -30.97
CA CYS A 551 -3.03 30.85 -31.25
C CYS A 551 -3.19 31.78 -30.05
N TYR A 552 -3.45 31.20 -28.88
CA TYR A 552 -3.63 31.94 -27.63
C TYR A 552 -2.42 32.83 -27.32
N PHE A 553 -1.20 32.32 -27.44
CA PHE A 553 0.01 33.10 -27.20
C PHE A 553 0.21 34.23 -28.22
N ALA A 554 -0.08 33.99 -29.50
CA ALA A 554 -0.02 35.03 -30.52
C ALA A 554 -1.00 36.19 -30.20
N LEU A 555 -2.20 35.86 -29.72
CA LEU A 555 -3.19 36.84 -29.25
C LEU A 555 -2.74 37.56 -27.98
N LEU A 556 -2.21 36.83 -27.00
CA LEU A 556 -1.70 37.35 -25.72
C LEU A 556 -0.58 38.38 -25.92
N MET A 557 0.33 38.11 -26.86
CA MET A 557 1.46 38.98 -27.21
C MET A 557 1.07 40.17 -28.09
N ARG A 558 -0.19 40.27 -28.54
CA ARG A 558 -0.68 41.29 -29.49
C ARG A 558 0.19 41.40 -30.75
N MET A 559 0.46 40.26 -31.36
CA MET A 559 1.39 40.15 -32.49
C MET A 559 0.98 41.06 -33.65
N GLN A 560 1.88 41.95 -34.07
CA GLN A 560 1.65 42.83 -35.22
C GLN A 560 2.10 42.16 -36.52
N VAL A 561 1.53 42.60 -37.65
CA VAL A 561 1.88 42.08 -38.98
C VAL A 561 3.37 42.30 -39.31
N ALA A 562 3.98 43.37 -38.77
CA ALA A 562 5.39 43.68 -38.96
C ALA A 562 6.33 42.62 -38.34
N ASP A 563 5.93 42.04 -37.20
CA ASP A 563 6.79 41.12 -36.45
C ASP A 563 6.61 39.65 -36.86
N VAL A 564 5.62 39.35 -37.70
CA VAL A 564 5.22 37.98 -38.11
C VAL A 564 6.43 37.13 -38.51
N VAL A 565 7.37 37.71 -39.26
CA VAL A 565 8.56 36.99 -39.73
C VAL A 565 9.43 36.50 -38.57
N LEU A 566 9.60 37.31 -37.52
CA LEU A 566 10.38 36.96 -36.34
C LEU A 566 9.69 35.87 -35.52
N TYR A 567 8.36 35.93 -35.37
CA TYR A 567 7.58 34.91 -34.69
C TYR A 567 7.53 33.58 -35.47
N LEU A 568 7.49 33.64 -36.81
CA LEU A 568 7.60 32.46 -37.67
C LEU A 568 8.98 31.82 -37.56
N ALA A 569 10.06 32.61 -37.55
CA ALA A 569 11.40 32.11 -37.30
C ALA A 569 11.49 31.41 -35.93
N GLY A 570 10.91 32.00 -34.88
CA GLY A 570 10.81 31.38 -33.56
C GLY A 570 10.03 30.06 -33.57
N ALA A 571 8.91 29.98 -34.28
CA ALA A 571 8.13 28.75 -34.40
C ALA A 571 8.89 27.63 -35.13
N VAL A 572 9.56 27.96 -36.24
CA VAL A 572 10.38 27.03 -37.02
C VAL A 572 11.55 26.51 -36.17
N LEU A 573 12.29 27.40 -35.50
CA LEU A 573 13.38 27.03 -34.61
C LEU A 573 12.87 26.18 -33.43
N GLY A 574 11.72 26.53 -32.87
CA GLY A 574 11.07 25.76 -31.81
C GLY A 574 10.77 24.31 -32.22
N VAL A 575 10.13 24.11 -33.37
CA VAL A 575 9.83 22.77 -33.89
C VAL A 575 11.11 22.03 -34.31
N ALA A 576 12.10 22.72 -34.86
CA ALA A 576 13.38 22.14 -35.25
C ALA A 576 14.16 21.62 -34.03
N TRP A 577 14.28 22.41 -32.97
CA TRP A 577 14.89 21.97 -31.70
C TRP A 577 14.08 20.84 -31.06
N ALA A 578 12.75 20.89 -31.11
CA ALA A 578 11.91 19.80 -30.61
C ALA A 578 12.21 18.49 -31.36
N TYR A 579 12.32 18.53 -32.69
CA TYR A 579 12.73 17.38 -33.48
C TYR A 579 14.14 16.90 -33.10
N LEU A 580 15.11 17.80 -33.00
CA LEU A 580 16.50 17.43 -32.68
C LEU A 580 16.62 16.76 -31.31
N PHE A 581 15.98 17.31 -30.27
CA PHE A 581 16.03 16.72 -28.93
C PHE A 581 15.26 15.40 -28.83
N VAL A 582 14.14 15.24 -29.54
CA VAL A 582 13.35 13.99 -29.56
C VAL A 582 14.02 12.91 -30.42
N ALA A 583 14.69 13.29 -31.52
CA ALA A 583 15.28 12.35 -32.47
C ALA A 583 16.72 11.96 -32.13
N VAL A 584 17.54 12.91 -31.67
CA VAL A 584 19.01 12.75 -31.57
C VAL A 584 19.52 12.85 -30.13
N VAL A 585 19.18 13.92 -29.41
CA VAL A 585 19.86 14.23 -28.12
C VAL A 585 19.33 13.38 -26.96
N LEU A 586 18.01 13.34 -26.77
CA LEU A 586 17.34 12.56 -25.72
C LEU A 586 16.24 11.65 -26.34
N PRO A 587 16.61 10.62 -27.12
CA PRO A 587 15.64 9.73 -27.74
C PRO A 587 14.86 8.92 -26.69
N ASP A 588 13.59 8.65 -26.97
CA ASP A 588 12.78 7.76 -26.16
C ASP A 588 13.35 6.33 -26.23
N ARG A 589 13.68 5.75 -25.06
CA ARG A 589 14.12 4.35 -24.92
C ARG A 589 13.00 3.54 -24.26
N PRO A 590 12.04 3.01 -25.04
CA PRO A 590 10.85 2.37 -24.48
C PRO A 590 11.20 1.13 -23.65
N ASP A 591 12.18 0.33 -24.08
CA ASP A 591 12.60 -0.91 -23.40
C ASP A 591 13.11 -0.64 -21.98
N ARG A 592 13.95 0.38 -21.82
CA ARG A 592 14.46 0.78 -20.49
C ARG A 592 13.36 1.25 -19.56
N VAL A 593 12.33 1.91 -20.10
CA VAL A 593 11.18 2.36 -19.30
C VAL A 593 10.32 1.17 -18.90
N LEU A 594 10.15 0.19 -19.79
CA LEU A 594 9.44 -1.05 -19.48
C LEU A 594 10.17 -1.86 -18.39
N HIS A 595 11.46 -2.13 -18.56
CA HIS A 595 12.27 -2.87 -17.58
C HIS A 595 12.33 -2.17 -16.22
N ALA A 596 12.56 -0.86 -16.21
CA ALA A 596 12.55 -0.09 -14.98
C ALA A 596 11.14 -0.02 -14.35
N GLY A 597 10.09 -0.07 -15.18
CA GLY A 597 8.70 -0.23 -14.77
C GLY A 597 8.42 -1.56 -14.10
N LEU A 598 8.85 -2.67 -14.71
CA LEU A 598 8.73 -4.01 -14.12
C LEU A 598 9.53 -4.12 -12.82
N ALA A 599 10.76 -3.59 -12.78
CA ALA A 599 11.57 -3.54 -11.56
C ALA A 599 10.96 -2.63 -10.47
N ALA A 600 10.29 -1.54 -10.84
CA ALA A 600 9.53 -0.72 -9.89
C ALA A 600 8.30 -1.46 -9.36
N PHE A 601 7.55 -2.13 -10.23
CA PHE A 601 6.41 -2.97 -9.85
C PHE A 601 6.82 -4.08 -8.87
N ARG A 602 7.93 -4.79 -9.13
CA ARG A 602 8.48 -5.80 -8.20
C ARG A 602 8.80 -5.22 -6.82
N ARG A 603 9.39 -4.02 -6.77
CA ARG A 603 9.69 -3.33 -5.51
C ARG A 603 8.42 -2.89 -4.78
N GLU A 604 7.39 -2.45 -5.51
CA GLU A 604 6.09 -2.15 -4.92
C GLU A 604 5.42 -3.40 -4.36
N VAL A 605 5.51 -4.55 -5.04
CA VAL A 605 5.00 -5.84 -4.54
C VAL A 605 5.75 -6.24 -3.27
N ALA A 606 7.09 -6.18 -3.27
CA ALA A 606 7.90 -6.46 -2.08
C ALA A 606 7.58 -5.50 -0.91
N SER A 607 7.25 -4.24 -1.17
CA SER A 607 6.80 -3.28 -0.15
C SER A 607 5.42 -3.67 0.42
N SER A 608 4.48 -4.10 -0.42
CA SER A 608 3.16 -4.58 0.05
C SER A 608 3.31 -5.83 0.92
N LEU A 609 4.17 -6.78 0.50
CA LEU A 609 4.47 -7.98 1.27
C LEU A 609 5.05 -7.67 2.66
N ASP A 610 5.90 -6.64 2.83
CA ASP A 610 6.43 -6.24 4.14
C ASP A 610 5.31 -5.90 5.14
N VAL A 611 4.28 -5.18 4.69
CA VAL A 611 3.11 -4.83 5.51
C VAL A 611 2.27 -6.06 5.82
N LEU A 612 2.16 -7.00 4.87
CA LEU A 612 1.44 -8.25 5.07
C LEU A 612 2.14 -9.21 6.03
N VAL A 613 3.48 -9.24 6.07
CA VAL A 613 4.21 -10.01 7.08
C VAL A 613 3.85 -9.52 8.48
N ASP A 614 3.83 -8.21 8.72
CA ASP A 614 3.39 -7.61 9.99
C ASP A 614 1.95 -7.99 10.33
N ALA A 615 1.05 -7.94 9.34
CA ALA A 615 -0.37 -8.23 9.51
C ALA A 615 -0.62 -9.70 9.89
N VAL A 616 0.05 -10.63 9.19
CA VAL A 616 -0.02 -12.08 9.42
C VAL A 616 0.62 -12.46 10.75
N SER A 617 1.82 -11.95 11.03
CA SER A 617 2.55 -12.22 12.28
C SER A 617 1.77 -11.76 13.52
N ARG A 618 1.22 -10.54 13.47
CA ARG A 618 0.38 -10.01 14.56
C ARG A 618 -0.99 -10.69 14.63
N GLY A 619 -1.52 -11.14 13.50
CA GLY A 619 -2.88 -11.65 13.37
C GLY A 619 -3.95 -10.60 13.66
N SER A 620 -3.73 -9.34 13.27
CA SER A 620 -4.69 -8.25 13.48
C SER A 620 -4.74 -7.27 12.31
N TRP A 621 -5.94 -6.81 11.94
CA TRP A 621 -6.16 -5.88 10.83
C TRP A 621 -6.43 -4.44 11.29
N ASP A 622 -5.52 -3.89 12.10
CA ASP A 622 -5.65 -2.55 12.71
C ASP A 622 -5.80 -1.42 11.67
N ALA A 623 -6.31 -0.26 12.11
CA ALA A 623 -6.41 0.95 11.27
C ALA A 623 -5.07 1.36 10.61
N GLY A 624 -3.94 1.13 11.30
CA GLY A 624 -2.60 1.39 10.76
C GLY A 624 -2.23 0.46 9.59
N VAL A 625 -2.48 -0.85 9.74
CA VAL A 625 -2.26 -1.85 8.68
C VAL A 625 -3.19 -1.56 7.50
N ARG A 626 -4.48 -1.35 7.75
CA ARG A 626 -5.48 -0.95 6.74
C ARG A 626 -5.04 0.25 5.91
N ARG A 627 -4.56 1.30 6.56
CA ARG A 627 -4.11 2.52 5.87
C ARG A 627 -2.88 2.25 5.01
N ARG A 628 -1.90 1.46 5.50
CA ARG A 628 -0.68 1.12 4.74
C ARG A 628 -1.00 0.24 3.54
N VAL A 629 -1.74 -0.85 3.74
CA VAL A 629 -2.21 -1.73 2.64
C VAL A 629 -2.97 -0.93 1.59
N ALA A 630 -3.88 -0.03 1.99
CA ALA A 630 -4.61 0.80 1.04
C ALA A 630 -3.70 1.77 0.26
N VAL A 631 -2.61 2.26 0.85
CA VAL A 631 -1.62 3.09 0.15
C VAL A 631 -0.83 2.24 -0.85
N ASP A 632 -0.38 1.06 -0.46
CA ASP A 632 0.43 0.17 -1.30
C ASP A 632 -0.40 -0.40 -2.46
N GLN A 633 -1.64 -0.81 -2.23
CA GLN A 633 -2.57 -1.22 -3.30
C GLN A 633 -2.82 -0.09 -4.30
N ARG A 634 -2.95 1.17 -3.84
CA ARG A 634 -3.08 2.32 -4.76
C ARG A 634 -1.81 2.55 -5.58
N ARG A 635 -0.62 2.29 -5.02
CA ARG A 635 0.66 2.39 -5.75
C ARG A 635 0.76 1.29 -6.80
N LEU A 636 0.55 0.03 -6.40
CA LEU A 636 0.54 -1.13 -7.28
C LEU A 636 -0.46 -0.99 -8.43
N ASN A 637 -1.68 -0.54 -8.16
CA ASN A 637 -2.68 -0.32 -9.20
C ASN A 637 -2.23 0.76 -10.20
N ARG A 638 -1.63 1.87 -9.72
CA ARG A 638 -1.06 2.89 -10.63
C ARG A 638 0.13 2.36 -11.44
N GLY A 639 1.03 1.60 -10.82
CA GLY A 639 2.18 0.99 -11.47
C GLY A 639 1.76 -0.02 -12.55
N SER A 640 0.81 -0.89 -12.21
CA SER A 640 0.20 -1.86 -13.14
C SER A 640 -0.53 -1.16 -14.29
N ALA A 641 -1.35 -0.14 -14.00
CA ALA A 641 -2.05 0.63 -15.04
C ALA A 641 -1.08 1.36 -15.98
N PHE A 642 0.01 1.93 -15.45
CA PHE A 642 1.07 2.57 -16.24
C PHE A 642 1.74 1.58 -17.20
N LEU A 643 2.14 0.41 -16.70
CA LEU A 643 2.75 -0.67 -17.50
C LEU A 643 1.78 -1.25 -18.52
N ALA A 644 0.54 -1.54 -18.12
CA ALA A 644 -0.49 -2.04 -19.01
C ALA A 644 -0.84 -1.04 -20.13
N GLY A 645 -0.87 0.26 -19.83
CA GLY A 645 -1.06 1.31 -20.83
C GLY A 645 0.10 1.43 -21.82
N ARG A 646 1.34 1.17 -21.38
CA ARG A 646 2.53 1.11 -22.24
C ARG A 646 2.53 -0.11 -23.14
N LEU A 647 2.18 -1.27 -22.61
CA LEU A 647 2.12 -2.52 -23.35
C LEU A 647 0.90 -2.58 -24.28
N GLY A 648 -0.21 -1.90 -23.93
CA GLY A 648 -1.53 -1.88 -24.56
C GLY A 648 -1.62 -1.44 -26.02
N GLY A 649 -0.50 -1.21 -26.71
CA GLY A 649 -0.50 -0.67 -28.08
C GLY A 649 -0.97 0.79 -28.16
N GLY A 650 -0.92 1.54 -27.05
CA GLY A 650 -1.09 2.99 -27.07
C GLY A 650 -0.02 3.67 -27.93
N GLU A 651 -0.19 4.97 -28.18
CA GLU A 651 0.58 5.77 -29.15
C GLU A 651 2.11 5.82 -28.98
N GLN A 652 2.67 5.25 -27.91
CA GLN A 652 4.10 5.06 -27.71
C GLN A 652 4.42 3.56 -27.86
N PRO A 653 5.24 3.17 -28.84
CA PRO A 653 5.61 1.78 -29.02
C PRO A 653 6.30 1.26 -27.76
N SER A 654 5.87 0.09 -27.29
CA SER A 654 6.50 -0.66 -26.18
C SER A 654 7.94 -1.04 -26.48
N GLY A 655 8.33 -1.07 -27.76
CA GLY A 655 9.61 -1.60 -28.24
C GLY A 655 9.60 -3.14 -28.39
N VAL A 656 8.52 -3.78 -27.94
CA VAL A 656 8.31 -5.22 -27.82
C VAL A 656 7.26 -5.68 -28.85
N ASP A 657 7.34 -6.92 -29.34
CA ASP A 657 6.36 -7.53 -30.25
C ASP A 657 4.92 -7.39 -29.67
N PRO A 658 3.91 -7.01 -30.47
CA PRO A 658 2.50 -7.02 -30.04
C PRO A 658 2.04 -8.29 -29.31
N ARG A 659 2.56 -9.48 -29.65
CA ARG A 659 2.23 -10.75 -28.99
C ARG A 659 2.82 -10.83 -27.58
N GLU A 660 4.13 -10.65 -27.45
CA GLU A 660 4.84 -10.57 -26.17
C GLU A 660 4.27 -9.47 -25.27
N ALA A 661 3.88 -8.33 -25.84
CA ALA A 661 3.23 -7.25 -25.12
C ALA A 661 1.84 -7.63 -24.58
N GLY A 662 1.13 -8.56 -25.24
CA GLY A 662 -0.10 -9.18 -24.76
C GLY A 662 0.14 -10.12 -23.58
N GLU A 663 1.13 -11.00 -23.70
CA GLU A 663 1.54 -11.94 -22.65
C GLU A 663 2.03 -11.22 -21.38
N LEU A 664 2.90 -10.21 -21.53
CA LEU A 664 3.35 -9.37 -20.42
C LEU A 664 2.20 -8.68 -19.70
N ARG A 665 1.18 -8.21 -20.44
CA ARG A 665 -0.03 -7.60 -19.85
C ARG A 665 -0.81 -8.61 -19.02
N LEU A 666 -0.95 -9.83 -19.54
CA LEU A 666 -1.68 -10.91 -18.90
C LEU A 666 -0.99 -11.38 -17.62
N HIS A 667 0.34 -11.55 -17.64
CA HIS A 667 1.10 -11.90 -16.45
C HIS A 667 1.17 -10.77 -15.42
N LEU A 668 1.30 -9.51 -15.86
CA LEU A 668 1.26 -8.34 -14.99
C LEU A 668 -0.08 -8.26 -14.23
N PHE A 669 -1.20 -8.47 -14.94
CA PHE A 669 -2.52 -8.51 -14.32
C PHE A 669 -2.64 -9.69 -13.34
N SER A 670 -2.16 -10.87 -13.73
CA SER A 670 -2.18 -12.07 -12.87
C SER A 670 -1.39 -11.85 -11.57
N ALA A 671 -0.22 -11.22 -11.65
CA ALA A 671 0.59 -10.87 -10.48
C ALA A 671 -0.08 -9.82 -9.58
N HIS A 672 -0.67 -8.78 -10.17
CA HIS A 672 -1.41 -7.78 -9.41
C HIS A 672 -2.59 -8.41 -8.64
N LEU A 673 -3.31 -9.32 -9.28
CA LEU A 673 -4.45 -9.94 -8.65
C LEU A 673 -4.09 -10.97 -7.58
N ALA A 674 -3.04 -11.77 -7.81
CA ALA A 674 -2.52 -12.68 -6.80
C ALA A 674 -2.08 -11.92 -5.53
N GLU A 675 -1.60 -10.68 -5.68
CA GLU A 675 -1.33 -9.78 -4.54
C GLU A 675 -2.63 -9.40 -3.79
N VAL A 676 -3.71 -9.05 -4.50
CA VAL A 676 -5.02 -8.75 -3.89
C VAL A 676 -5.60 -9.97 -3.18
N HIS A 677 -5.42 -11.16 -3.74
CA HIS A 677 -5.79 -12.43 -3.11
C HIS A 677 -5.04 -12.65 -1.80
N LEU A 678 -3.72 -12.42 -1.79
CA LEU A 678 -2.92 -12.54 -0.59
C LEU A 678 -3.33 -11.53 0.48
N VAL A 679 -3.63 -10.27 0.11
CA VAL A 679 -4.19 -9.26 1.02
C VAL A 679 -5.50 -9.75 1.63
N THR A 680 -6.38 -10.33 0.82
CA THR A 680 -7.70 -10.84 1.26
C THR A 680 -7.55 -12.03 2.20
N ALA A 681 -6.66 -12.97 1.87
CA ALA A 681 -6.35 -14.13 2.71
C ALA A 681 -5.72 -13.72 4.04
N ALA A 682 -4.78 -12.77 4.02
CA ALA A 682 -4.16 -12.23 5.23
C ALA A 682 -5.18 -11.52 6.13
N ARG A 683 -6.16 -10.81 5.54
CA ARG A 683 -7.26 -10.21 6.29
C ARG A 683 -8.17 -11.26 6.92
N ALA A 684 -8.54 -12.32 6.17
CA ALA A 684 -9.37 -13.40 6.66
C ALA A 684 -8.74 -14.14 7.86
N LEU A 685 -7.40 -14.24 7.90
CA LEU A 685 -6.66 -14.82 9.02
C LEU A 685 -6.92 -14.11 10.35
N THR A 686 -7.12 -12.78 10.32
CA THR A 686 -7.18 -11.94 11.54
C THR A 686 -8.41 -12.17 12.43
N GLY A 687 -9.46 -12.81 11.91
CA GLY A 687 -10.66 -13.20 12.66
C GLY A 687 -10.66 -14.64 13.16
N THR A 688 -9.59 -15.40 12.89
CA THR A 688 -9.50 -16.83 13.24
C THR A 688 -8.54 -17.07 14.39
N THR A 689 -8.86 -18.00 15.29
CA THR A 689 -7.99 -18.44 16.40
C THR A 689 -6.84 -19.28 15.85
N VAL A 690 -5.79 -18.61 15.39
CA VAL A 690 -4.57 -19.23 14.89
C VAL A 690 -3.46 -19.06 15.91
N SER A 691 -2.70 -20.13 16.14
CA SER A 691 -1.57 -20.14 17.06
C SER A 691 -0.49 -19.13 16.66
N LEU A 692 0.23 -18.62 17.67
CA LEU A 692 1.33 -17.68 17.46
C LEU A 692 2.45 -18.27 16.58
N GLU A 693 2.69 -19.58 16.69
CA GLU A 693 3.66 -20.31 15.87
C GLU A 693 3.24 -20.40 14.40
N LEU A 694 1.98 -20.75 14.14
CA LEU A 694 1.48 -20.83 12.77
C LEU A 694 1.44 -19.44 12.12
N ARG A 695 1.08 -18.38 12.87
CA ARG A 695 1.24 -16.99 12.40
C ARG A 695 2.68 -16.67 12.05
N GLY A 696 3.63 -17.08 12.88
CA GLY A 696 5.06 -16.91 12.64
C GLY A 696 5.56 -17.63 11.39
N ARG A 697 5.12 -18.88 11.14
CA ARG A 697 5.45 -19.65 9.92
C ARG A 697 4.86 -19.05 8.66
N LEU A 698 3.60 -18.66 8.69
CA LEU A 698 2.95 -17.98 7.55
C LEU A 698 3.64 -16.65 7.26
N ALA A 699 3.93 -15.86 8.30
CA ALA A 699 4.69 -14.63 8.19
C ALA A 699 6.09 -14.87 7.60
N GLY A 700 6.76 -15.96 7.99
CA GLY A 700 8.06 -16.35 7.42
C GLY A 700 7.98 -16.78 5.97
N THR A 701 6.89 -17.43 5.56
CA THR A 701 6.66 -17.79 4.15
C THR A 701 6.45 -16.54 3.30
N VAL A 702 5.63 -15.59 3.77
CA VAL A 702 5.46 -14.29 3.10
C VAL A 702 6.79 -13.51 3.07
N GLU A 703 7.60 -13.59 4.14
CA GLU A 703 8.93 -12.97 4.21
C GLU A 703 9.92 -13.59 3.22
N ARG A 704 9.96 -14.92 3.08
CA ARG A 704 10.80 -15.60 2.07
C ARG A 704 10.42 -15.11 0.67
N LEU A 705 9.13 -15.00 0.37
CA LEU A 705 8.68 -14.49 -0.92
C LEU A 705 9.09 -13.02 -1.10
N ARG A 706 8.92 -12.18 -0.08
CA ARG A 706 9.34 -10.78 -0.10
C ARG A 706 10.82 -10.64 -0.45
N VAL A 707 11.69 -11.48 0.12
CA VAL A 707 13.13 -11.51 -0.16
C VAL A 707 13.40 -11.96 -1.59
N ALA A 708 12.78 -13.06 -2.04
CA ALA A 708 12.93 -13.55 -3.42
C ALA A 708 12.49 -12.52 -4.47
N VAL A 709 11.34 -11.86 -4.26
CA VAL A 709 10.83 -10.81 -5.16
C VAL A 709 11.78 -9.62 -5.21
N ALA A 710 12.36 -9.23 -4.07
CA ALA A 710 13.30 -8.11 -3.99
C ALA A 710 14.66 -8.41 -4.66
N GLN A 711 15.10 -9.68 -4.66
CA GLN A 711 16.40 -10.10 -5.21
C GLN A 711 16.36 -10.39 -6.71
N GLY A 712 15.20 -10.70 -7.29
CA GLY A 712 15.13 -11.17 -8.67
C GLY A 712 14.65 -12.62 -8.79
N ASP A 713 14.72 -13.37 -7.69
CA ASP A 713 14.69 -14.84 -7.69
C ASP A 713 13.29 -15.45 -7.50
N ALA A 714 12.22 -14.72 -7.84
CA ALA A 714 10.86 -15.26 -7.76
C ALA A 714 10.69 -16.55 -8.59
N VAL A 715 11.47 -16.70 -9.66
CA VAL A 715 11.49 -17.89 -10.54
C VAL A 715 11.96 -19.16 -9.81
N THR A 716 12.80 -19.05 -8.79
CA THR A 716 13.33 -20.21 -8.05
C THR A 716 12.46 -20.60 -6.83
N TRP A 717 11.37 -19.87 -6.57
CA TRP A 717 10.45 -20.17 -5.48
C TRP A 717 9.85 -21.56 -5.62
N ARG A 718 10.01 -22.40 -4.58
CA ARG A 718 9.33 -23.69 -4.46
C ARG A 718 8.35 -23.63 -3.30
N ALA A 719 7.08 -23.84 -3.61
CA ALA A 719 6.04 -23.95 -2.59
C ALA A 719 6.17 -25.29 -1.85
N GLU A 720 6.29 -25.24 -0.53
CA GLU A 720 6.17 -26.43 0.32
C GLU A 720 4.70 -26.88 0.35
N PRO A 721 4.42 -28.20 0.40
CA PRO A 721 3.07 -28.70 0.56
C PRO A 721 2.47 -28.21 1.88
N THR A 722 1.21 -27.75 1.87
CA THR A 722 0.51 -27.37 3.11
C THR A 722 0.02 -28.60 3.84
N PRO A 723 0.29 -28.74 5.15
CA PRO A 723 -0.34 -29.78 5.95
C PRO A 723 -1.87 -29.67 5.96
N ASP A 724 -2.54 -30.82 5.87
CA ASP A 724 -4.00 -30.92 5.86
C ASP A 724 -4.68 -30.47 7.16
N GLU A 725 -3.89 -30.37 8.23
CA GLU A 725 -4.32 -30.00 9.58
C GLU A 725 -4.46 -28.49 9.80
N TRP A 726 -3.89 -27.68 8.90
CA TRP A 726 -3.92 -26.22 9.07
C TRP A 726 -5.33 -25.64 8.90
N PRO A 727 -5.72 -24.63 9.70
CA PRO A 727 -6.97 -23.91 9.50
C PRO A 727 -7.12 -23.40 8.07
N GLN A 728 -8.36 -23.35 7.56
CA GLN A 728 -8.62 -22.93 6.18
C GLN A 728 -8.03 -21.55 5.85
N ALA A 729 -8.11 -20.60 6.78
CA ALA A 729 -7.52 -19.28 6.62
C ALA A 729 -5.98 -19.31 6.50
N ALA A 730 -5.30 -20.17 7.26
CA ALA A 730 -3.85 -20.37 7.17
C ALA A 730 -3.45 -20.96 5.81
N ARG A 731 -4.16 -22.00 5.35
CA ARG A 731 -3.94 -22.57 4.01
C ARG A 731 -4.22 -21.58 2.89
N ALA A 732 -5.21 -20.69 3.06
CA ALA A 732 -5.51 -19.64 2.08
C ALA A 732 -4.34 -18.67 1.93
N VAL A 733 -3.70 -18.24 3.04
CA VAL A 733 -2.51 -17.38 3.01
C VAL A 733 -1.35 -18.08 2.31
N HIS A 734 -1.07 -19.34 2.63
CA HIS A 734 0.02 -20.10 1.99
C HIS A 734 -0.20 -20.29 0.49
N ARG A 735 -1.42 -20.65 0.08
CA ARG A 735 -1.79 -20.80 -1.33
C ARG A 735 -1.70 -19.48 -2.08
N ALA A 736 -2.23 -18.39 -1.52
CA ALA A 736 -2.15 -17.08 -2.15
C ALA A 736 -0.71 -16.57 -2.27
N THR A 737 0.16 -16.91 -1.30
CA THR A 737 1.60 -16.61 -1.38
C THR A 737 2.25 -17.37 -2.54
N SER A 738 1.91 -18.65 -2.70
CA SER A 738 2.42 -19.49 -3.79
C SER A 738 1.87 -19.05 -5.17
N GLU A 739 0.60 -18.65 -5.24
CA GLU A 739 -0.04 -18.09 -6.45
C GLU A 739 0.68 -16.81 -6.90
N LEU A 740 0.99 -15.92 -5.96
CA LEU A 740 1.72 -14.69 -6.25
C LEU A 740 3.15 -14.98 -6.74
N ALA A 741 3.84 -15.93 -6.09
CA ALA A 741 5.17 -16.34 -6.52
C ALA A 741 5.17 -16.88 -7.96
N ALA A 742 4.23 -17.76 -8.30
CA ALA A 742 4.09 -18.32 -9.64
C ALA A 742 3.73 -17.25 -10.68
N ALA A 743 2.85 -16.31 -10.35
CA ALA A 743 2.49 -15.21 -11.23
C ALA A 743 3.66 -14.26 -11.52
N LEU A 744 4.48 -13.96 -10.51
CA LEU A 744 5.70 -13.16 -10.66
C LEU A 744 6.79 -13.91 -11.45
N ALA A 745 6.96 -15.21 -11.20
CA ALA A 745 7.88 -16.04 -11.98
C ALA A 745 7.50 -16.12 -13.47
N ALA A 746 6.19 -16.17 -13.78
CA ALA A 746 5.73 -16.11 -15.16
C ALA A 746 5.97 -14.74 -15.81
N LEU A 747 5.74 -13.65 -15.06
CA LEU A 747 6.03 -12.29 -15.52
C LEU A 747 7.52 -12.08 -15.80
N ASP A 748 8.39 -12.61 -14.94
CA ASP A 748 9.84 -12.49 -15.07
C ASP A 748 10.39 -13.22 -16.29
N ARG A 749 9.87 -14.43 -16.59
CA ARG A 749 10.29 -15.22 -17.77
C ARG A 749 10.02 -14.48 -19.09
N VAL A 750 8.79 -13.99 -19.28
CA VAL A 750 8.44 -13.24 -20.49
C VAL A 750 9.17 -11.89 -20.54
N GLY A 751 9.40 -11.28 -19.37
CA GLY A 751 10.13 -10.03 -19.24
C GLY A 751 11.62 -10.13 -19.61
N SER A 752 12.28 -11.26 -19.33
CA SER A 752 13.67 -11.49 -19.70
C SER A 752 13.86 -11.75 -21.19
N ASP A 753 12.91 -12.46 -21.82
CA ASP A 753 13.02 -12.87 -23.23
C ASP A 753 12.82 -11.67 -24.18
N ALA A 754 11.92 -10.75 -23.83
CA ALA A 754 11.64 -9.51 -24.56
C ALA A 754 12.84 -8.53 -24.67
N GLY A 755 13.95 -8.80 -23.96
CA GLY A 755 15.18 -8.00 -23.98
C GLY A 755 16.28 -8.53 -24.90
N SER A 756 16.11 -9.72 -25.49
CA SER A 756 17.10 -10.31 -26.40
C SER A 756 16.98 -9.72 -27.82
N ASP A 757 18.13 -9.44 -28.45
CA ASP A 757 18.20 -8.80 -29.77
C ASP A 757 17.41 -9.64 -30.80
N PRO A 758 16.37 -9.09 -31.48
CA PRO A 758 15.56 -9.87 -32.42
C PRO A 758 16.37 -10.43 -33.60
N ALA A 759 17.61 -9.96 -33.79
CA ALA A 759 18.55 -10.44 -34.80
C ALA A 759 19.39 -11.67 -34.38
N SER A 760 19.42 -12.05 -33.09
CA SER A 760 20.25 -13.17 -32.60
C SER A 760 19.48 -14.46 -32.29
N GLY A 761 18.14 -14.43 -32.35
CA GLY A 761 17.29 -15.61 -32.29
C GLY A 761 17.29 -16.41 -33.59
N GLY A 762 18.36 -17.18 -33.82
CA GLY A 762 18.38 -18.21 -34.85
C GLY A 762 17.23 -19.20 -34.65
N VAL A 763 16.48 -19.42 -35.72
CA VAL A 763 15.35 -20.35 -35.85
C VAL A 763 15.65 -21.69 -35.17
N ALA A 764 15.04 -21.92 -34.00
CA ALA A 764 14.92 -23.25 -33.41
C ALA A 764 13.55 -23.37 -32.73
N GLY A 765 12.62 -24.06 -33.41
CA GLY A 765 11.41 -24.64 -32.82
C GLY A 765 10.19 -23.72 -32.75
N GLY A 766 9.44 -23.57 -33.84
CA GLY A 766 8.19 -22.80 -33.83
C GLY A 766 7.31 -22.95 -35.07
N THR A 767 7.34 -24.09 -35.75
CA THR A 767 6.43 -24.37 -36.88
C THR A 767 5.00 -24.71 -36.43
N GLY A 768 4.74 -24.90 -35.14
CA GLY A 768 3.38 -25.10 -34.57
C GLY A 768 2.62 -23.80 -34.30
N ALA A 769 3.28 -22.76 -33.77
CA ALA A 769 2.61 -21.52 -33.33
C ALA A 769 2.11 -20.63 -34.48
N ALA A 770 2.68 -20.76 -35.68
CA ALA A 770 2.19 -20.05 -36.88
C ALA A 770 0.90 -20.66 -37.45
N VAL A 771 0.69 -21.97 -37.24
CA VAL A 771 -0.54 -22.68 -37.62
C VAL A 771 -1.66 -22.36 -36.63
N GLU A 772 -1.38 -22.38 -35.32
CA GLU A 772 -2.36 -22.02 -34.28
C GLU A 772 -2.81 -20.55 -34.33
N ALA A 773 -1.95 -19.61 -34.74
CA ALA A 773 -2.33 -18.19 -34.87
C ALA A 773 -3.21 -17.92 -36.11
N GLY A 774 -3.04 -18.69 -37.19
CA GLY A 774 -3.93 -18.67 -38.35
C GLY A 774 -5.31 -19.22 -37.99
N ASP A 775 -5.33 -20.37 -37.32
CA ASP A 775 -6.55 -21.06 -36.86
C ASP A 775 -7.29 -20.27 -35.77
N ALA A 776 -6.59 -19.59 -34.85
CA ALA A 776 -7.20 -18.74 -33.83
C ALA A 776 -7.85 -17.48 -34.41
N SER A 777 -7.29 -16.90 -35.49
CA SER A 777 -7.91 -15.76 -36.17
C SER A 777 -9.18 -16.16 -36.92
N GLY A 778 -9.22 -17.36 -37.53
CA GLY A 778 -10.40 -17.92 -38.17
C GLY A 778 -11.47 -18.35 -37.17
N ALA A 779 -11.08 -18.87 -36.00
CA ALA A 779 -12.02 -19.24 -34.95
C ALA A 779 -12.53 -18.04 -34.13
N ALA A 780 -11.79 -16.92 -34.09
CA ALA A 780 -12.28 -15.67 -33.53
C ALA A 780 -13.46 -15.07 -34.33
N ASP A 781 -13.61 -15.42 -35.62
CA ASP A 781 -14.76 -15.08 -36.44
C ASP A 781 -16.02 -15.89 -36.10
N GLU A 782 -15.90 -17.03 -35.39
CA GLU A 782 -17.06 -17.81 -34.89
C GLU A 782 -17.74 -17.14 -33.69
N LEU A 783 -17.02 -16.30 -32.95
CA LEU A 783 -17.59 -15.52 -31.86
C LEU A 783 -18.28 -14.26 -32.41
N PRO A 784 -19.42 -13.83 -31.82
CA PRO A 784 -20.04 -12.57 -32.19
C PRO A 784 -19.02 -11.42 -32.12
N PRO A 785 -19.03 -10.48 -33.10
CA PRO A 785 -18.07 -9.38 -33.09
C PRO A 785 -18.14 -8.60 -31.76
N PRO A 786 -17.02 -8.01 -31.30
CA PRO A 786 -17.00 -7.20 -30.09
C PRO A 786 -18.10 -6.18 -30.13
N ALA A 787 -18.80 -6.01 -29.01
CA ALA A 787 -19.87 -5.03 -28.93
C ALA A 787 -19.30 -3.70 -29.42
N PRO A 788 -19.90 -3.06 -30.45
CA PRO A 788 -19.34 -1.84 -31.00
C PRO A 788 -19.16 -0.83 -29.88
N ALA A 789 -18.20 0.08 -30.03
CA ALA A 789 -18.05 1.19 -29.12
C ALA A 789 -19.34 2.04 -29.17
N VAL A 790 -20.37 1.67 -28.39
CA VAL A 790 -21.59 2.44 -28.11
C VAL A 790 -21.21 3.89 -27.94
N GLU A 791 -21.45 4.66 -28.99
CA GLU A 791 -21.28 6.09 -29.01
C GLU A 791 -22.33 6.64 -28.04
N ALA A 792 -21.89 7.16 -26.89
CA ALA A 792 -22.81 7.63 -25.87
C ALA A 792 -23.71 8.75 -26.41
N GLY A 793 -24.99 8.44 -26.54
CA GLY A 793 -26.09 9.36 -26.79
C GLY A 793 -26.98 8.94 -27.95
N GLY A 794 -28.26 8.69 -27.68
CA GLY A 794 -29.34 8.58 -28.66
C GLY A 794 -29.65 9.90 -29.40
N GLY A 795 -28.64 10.74 -29.63
CA GLY A 795 -28.71 11.92 -30.48
C GLY A 795 -27.99 11.66 -31.80
N ARG A 796 -28.56 12.13 -32.91
CA ARG A 796 -28.10 11.93 -34.31
C ARG A 796 -26.66 12.39 -34.64
N LEU A 797 -25.85 12.86 -33.67
CA LEU A 797 -24.53 13.46 -33.90
C LEU A 797 -23.41 12.64 -33.26
N ARG A 798 -22.36 12.36 -34.06
CA ARG A 798 -21.14 11.68 -33.60
C ARG A 798 -20.50 12.40 -32.39
N PRO A 799 -19.90 11.68 -31.42
CA PRO A 799 -19.27 12.26 -30.23
C PRO A 799 -18.22 13.34 -30.52
N SER A 800 -17.45 13.18 -31.59
CA SER A 800 -16.45 14.16 -32.03
C SER A 800 -17.10 15.47 -32.47
N THR A 801 -18.18 15.40 -33.26
CA THR A 801 -18.94 16.57 -33.70
C THR A 801 -19.58 17.29 -32.52
N ARG A 802 -20.15 16.56 -31.57
CA ARG A 802 -20.67 17.14 -30.32
C ARG A 802 -19.58 17.91 -29.58
N ARG A 803 -18.41 17.30 -29.38
CA ARG A 803 -17.30 17.93 -28.65
C ARG A 803 -16.80 19.19 -29.35
N THR A 804 -16.78 19.19 -30.68
CA THR A 804 -16.47 20.37 -31.49
C THR A 804 -17.45 21.51 -31.26
N VAL A 805 -18.76 21.22 -31.25
CA VAL A 805 -19.81 22.23 -30.98
C VAL A 805 -19.70 22.77 -29.56
N GLN A 806 -19.52 21.89 -28.57
CA GLN A 806 -19.32 22.28 -27.17
C GLN A 806 -18.06 23.14 -27.00
N ALA A 807 -16.94 22.78 -27.63
CA ALA A 807 -15.71 23.57 -27.58
C ALA A 807 -15.89 24.96 -28.21
N ALA A 808 -16.54 25.04 -29.38
CA ALA A 808 -16.81 26.30 -30.05
C ALA A 808 -17.68 27.23 -29.20
N LEU A 809 -18.78 26.70 -28.64
CA LEU A 809 -19.67 27.46 -27.77
C LEU A 809 -19.00 27.85 -26.46
N ALA A 810 -18.16 26.99 -25.88
CA ALA A 810 -17.47 27.27 -24.62
C ALA A 810 -16.44 28.38 -24.78
N VAL A 811 -15.61 28.29 -25.82
CA VAL A 811 -14.62 29.32 -26.16
C VAL A 811 -15.31 30.63 -26.53
N GLY A 812 -16.38 30.60 -27.34
CA GLY A 812 -17.13 31.80 -27.72
C GLY A 812 -17.82 32.47 -26.55
N THR A 813 -18.54 31.71 -25.72
CA THR A 813 -19.23 32.24 -24.53
C THR A 813 -18.22 32.73 -23.49
N GLY A 814 -17.12 32.01 -23.31
CA GLY A 814 -16.02 32.41 -22.42
C GLY A 814 -15.35 33.70 -22.85
N LEU A 815 -15.18 33.93 -24.17
CA LEU A 815 -14.71 35.21 -24.71
C LEU A 815 -15.68 36.35 -24.40
N VAL A 816 -16.98 36.18 -24.71
CA VAL A 816 -18.00 37.22 -24.50
C VAL A 816 -18.14 37.60 -23.02
N LEU A 817 -18.22 36.61 -22.13
CA LEU A 817 -18.31 36.87 -20.68
C LEU A 817 -17.00 37.40 -20.11
N GLY A 818 -15.86 36.96 -20.66
CA GLY A 818 -14.54 37.50 -20.31
C GLY A 818 -14.40 38.98 -20.71
N ASP A 819 -14.88 39.36 -21.90
CA ASP A 819 -14.87 40.75 -22.37
C ASP A 819 -15.73 41.66 -21.48
N ALA A 820 -16.90 41.16 -21.05
CA ALA A 820 -17.77 41.87 -20.10
C ALA A 820 -17.12 42.09 -18.72
N LEU A 821 -16.22 41.20 -18.29
CA LEU A 821 -15.48 41.34 -17.02
C LEU A 821 -14.23 42.22 -17.17
N SER A 822 -13.46 42.00 -18.23
CA SER A 822 -12.24 42.74 -18.52
C SER A 822 -11.96 42.76 -20.03
N PRO A 823 -12.21 43.89 -20.71
CA PRO A 823 -11.91 44.02 -22.14
C PRO A 823 -10.43 43.79 -22.48
N THR A 824 -9.55 43.94 -21.49
CA THR A 824 -8.10 43.77 -21.64
C THR A 824 -7.61 42.34 -21.42
N HIS A 825 -8.38 41.46 -20.78
CA HIS A 825 -7.95 40.13 -20.34
C HIS A 825 -8.90 38.96 -20.67
N GLN A 826 -9.96 39.20 -21.44
CA GLN A 826 -10.96 38.21 -21.88
C GLN A 826 -10.43 36.81 -22.33
N TYR A 827 -9.20 36.72 -22.83
CA TYR A 827 -8.57 35.48 -23.29
C TYR A 827 -8.38 34.41 -22.19
N TRP A 828 -8.38 34.76 -20.90
CA TRP A 828 -8.19 33.79 -19.81
C TRP A 828 -9.44 32.98 -19.53
N ALA A 829 -10.62 33.61 -19.59
CA ALA A 829 -11.90 32.93 -19.51
C ALA A 829 -12.05 31.96 -20.69
N MET A 830 -11.65 32.39 -21.89
CA MET A 830 -11.57 31.54 -23.08
C MET A 830 -10.66 30.32 -22.87
N LEU A 831 -9.41 30.53 -22.45
CA LEU A 831 -8.44 29.45 -22.22
C LEU A 831 -8.96 28.45 -21.16
N ALA A 832 -9.59 28.96 -20.10
CA ALA A 832 -10.15 28.13 -19.05
C ALA A 832 -11.35 27.32 -19.52
N SER A 833 -12.23 27.90 -20.33
CA SER A 833 -13.37 27.18 -20.91
C SER A 833 -12.93 26.01 -21.80
N TYR A 834 -11.90 26.21 -22.63
CA TYR A 834 -11.35 25.16 -23.50
C TYR A 834 -10.69 24.02 -22.70
N GLN A 835 -9.87 24.34 -21.69
CA GLN A 835 -9.14 23.33 -20.93
C GLN A 835 -10.00 22.59 -19.90
N ALA A 836 -11.04 23.24 -19.35
CA ALA A 836 -11.95 22.61 -18.41
C ALA A 836 -12.88 21.60 -19.09
N LEU A 837 -13.21 21.80 -20.38
CA LEU A 837 -14.14 20.93 -21.11
C LEU A 837 -13.66 19.47 -21.17
N GLY A 838 -14.46 18.57 -20.57
CA GLY A 838 -14.25 17.13 -20.53
C GLY A 838 -15.06 16.36 -21.59
N GLY A 839 -15.04 15.03 -21.54
CA GLY A 839 -15.93 14.15 -22.31
C GLY A 839 -17.30 13.91 -21.67
N SER A 840 -17.42 14.24 -20.38
CA SER A 840 -18.66 14.22 -19.59
C SER A 840 -18.76 15.44 -18.69
N ASP A 841 -19.94 15.69 -18.13
CA ASP A 841 -20.19 16.73 -17.13
C ASP A 841 -19.30 16.57 -15.88
N GLY A 842 -19.17 15.37 -15.33
CA GLY A 842 -18.33 15.10 -14.16
C GLY A 842 -16.83 15.25 -14.45
N GLU A 843 -16.36 14.81 -15.62
CA GLU A 843 -14.96 15.06 -16.02
C GLU A 843 -14.70 16.57 -16.17
N THR A 844 -15.65 17.30 -16.74
CA THR A 844 -15.59 18.77 -16.88
C THR A 844 -15.53 19.46 -15.53
N PHE A 845 -16.36 19.02 -14.57
CA PHE A 845 -16.36 19.53 -13.20
C PHE A 845 -15.01 19.32 -12.49
N VAL A 846 -14.46 18.11 -12.56
CA VAL A 846 -13.16 17.79 -11.92
C VAL A 846 -12.04 18.61 -12.56
N ARG A 847 -11.97 18.68 -13.89
CA ARG A 847 -10.96 19.49 -14.59
C ARG A 847 -11.11 20.98 -14.30
N GLY A 848 -12.34 21.49 -14.25
CA GLY A 848 -12.64 22.87 -13.89
C GLY A 848 -12.18 23.20 -12.45
N SER A 849 -12.50 22.33 -11.49
CA SER A 849 -12.09 22.50 -10.09
C SER A 849 -10.58 22.42 -9.90
N GLU A 850 -9.93 21.41 -10.50
CA GLU A 850 -8.47 21.25 -10.49
C GLU A 850 -7.77 22.46 -11.12
N ARG A 851 -8.37 23.05 -12.16
CA ARG A 851 -7.85 24.25 -12.82
C ARG A 851 -7.98 25.49 -11.93
N VAL A 852 -9.15 25.73 -11.33
CA VAL A 852 -9.34 26.87 -10.41
C VAL A 852 -8.36 26.78 -9.25
N LEU A 853 -8.25 25.61 -8.62
CA LEU A 853 -7.31 25.38 -7.52
C LEU A 853 -5.85 25.59 -7.94
N GLY A 854 -5.44 25.01 -9.08
CA GLY A 854 -4.10 25.16 -9.63
C GLY A 854 -3.77 26.61 -9.99
N THR A 855 -4.72 27.36 -10.56
CA THR A 855 -4.55 28.78 -10.89
C THR A 855 -4.44 29.64 -9.64
N VAL A 856 -5.28 29.42 -8.61
CA VAL A 856 -5.20 30.17 -7.35
C VAL A 856 -3.85 29.97 -6.68
N LEU A 857 -3.42 28.72 -6.48
CA LEU A 857 -2.13 28.42 -5.85
C LEU A 857 -0.95 28.91 -6.70
N GLY A 858 -1.03 28.73 -8.02
CA GLY A 858 0.02 29.14 -8.96
C GLY A 858 0.13 30.65 -9.05
N ALA A 859 -0.99 31.36 -8.99
CA ALA A 859 -1.04 32.81 -8.91
C ALA A 859 -0.41 33.30 -7.59
N LEU A 860 -0.85 32.80 -6.43
CA LEU A 860 -0.33 33.22 -5.13
C LEU A 860 1.20 33.06 -5.03
N VAL A 861 1.72 31.89 -5.40
CA VAL A 861 3.17 31.61 -5.31
C VAL A 861 3.94 32.29 -6.44
N GLY A 862 3.51 32.13 -7.69
CA GLY A 862 4.22 32.64 -8.86
C GLY A 862 4.28 34.16 -8.90
N PHE A 863 3.15 34.84 -8.63
CA PHE A 863 3.11 36.29 -8.56
C PHE A 863 3.75 36.82 -7.27
N GLY A 864 3.62 36.14 -6.14
CA GLY A 864 4.29 36.54 -4.90
C GLY A 864 5.81 36.61 -5.05
N VAL A 865 6.41 35.59 -5.69
CA VAL A 865 7.86 35.58 -5.98
C VAL A 865 8.24 36.64 -7.01
N ALA A 866 7.45 36.80 -8.08
CA ALA A 866 7.71 37.79 -9.12
C ALA A 866 7.63 39.23 -8.60
N ILE A 867 6.61 39.58 -7.81
CA ILE A 867 6.44 40.91 -7.23
C ILE A 867 7.55 41.22 -6.22
N ALA A 868 7.93 40.23 -5.38
CA ALA A 868 8.96 40.44 -4.36
C ALA A 868 10.36 40.66 -4.93
N THR A 869 10.64 40.07 -6.10
CA THR A 869 11.98 40.05 -6.70
C THR A 869 12.12 41.02 -7.88
N GLY A 870 10.99 41.47 -8.45
CA GLY A 870 10.96 42.27 -9.66
C GLY A 870 11.51 41.54 -10.88
N SER A 871 11.99 42.30 -11.86
CA SER A 871 12.42 41.80 -13.17
C SER A 871 13.86 41.26 -13.20
N ASP A 872 14.45 40.88 -12.06
CA ASP A 872 15.82 40.36 -11.99
C ASP A 872 15.94 39.04 -12.80
N PRO A 873 16.76 39.01 -13.87
CA PRO A 873 16.98 37.80 -14.66
C PRO A 873 17.52 36.62 -13.85
N ALA A 874 18.26 36.88 -12.76
CA ALA A 874 18.83 35.84 -11.91
C ALA A 874 17.76 34.99 -11.21
N VAL A 875 16.54 35.51 -11.04
CA VAL A 875 15.42 34.80 -10.42
C VAL A 875 14.37 34.39 -11.44
N MET A 876 14.07 35.25 -12.43
CA MET A 876 13.07 34.95 -13.47
C MET A 876 13.47 33.74 -14.33
N VAL A 877 14.75 33.61 -14.71
CA VAL A 877 15.20 32.50 -15.58
C VAL A 877 15.12 31.14 -14.87
N PRO A 878 15.62 30.97 -13.63
CA PRO A 878 15.41 29.73 -12.88
C PRO A 878 13.94 29.44 -12.62
N LEU A 879 13.12 30.45 -12.28
CA LEU A 879 11.70 30.27 -12.02
C LEU A 879 10.95 29.78 -13.27
N LEU A 880 11.28 30.34 -14.44
CA LEU A 880 10.77 29.88 -15.74
C LEU A 880 11.19 28.44 -16.02
N ALA A 881 12.44 28.08 -15.75
CA ALA A 881 12.95 26.73 -15.94
C ALA A 881 12.21 25.71 -15.05
N VAL A 882 11.99 26.05 -13.77
CA VAL A 882 11.19 25.25 -12.83
C VAL A 882 9.74 25.14 -13.29
N GLY A 883 9.16 26.24 -13.82
CA GLY A 883 7.82 26.26 -14.39
C GLY A 883 7.66 25.31 -15.57
N VAL A 884 8.55 25.41 -16.57
CA VAL A 884 8.56 24.53 -17.76
C VAL A 884 8.75 23.07 -17.35
N PHE A 885 9.72 22.80 -16.47
CA PHE A 885 9.98 21.46 -15.97
C PHE A 885 8.76 20.89 -15.21
N GLY A 886 8.20 21.64 -14.26
CA GLY A 886 7.06 21.19 -13.46
C GLY A 886 5.79 20.99 -14.29
N ALA A 887 5.49 21.90 -15.22
CA ALA A 887 4.31 21.82 -16.10
C ALA A 887 4.35 20.58 -17.00
N THR A 888 5.54 20.10 -17.36
CA THR A 888 5.72 18.92 -18.20
C THR A 888 5.88 17.63 -17.39
N TYR A 889 6.58 17.66 -16.26
CA TYR A 889 6.77 16.52 -15.36
C TYR A 889 5.46 16.04 -14.72
N PHE A 890 4.62 16.97 -14.26
CA PHE A 890 3.37 16.63 -13.56
C PHE A 890 2.15 16.48 -14.49
N ARG A 891 2.28 16.75 -15.80
CA ARG A 891 1.21 16.63 -16.79
C ARG A 891 0.42 15.30 -16.73
N PRO A 892 1.06 14.11 -16.64
CA PRO A 892 0.31 12.84 -16.56
C PRO A 892 -0.15 12.48 -15.15
N VAL A 893 0.22 13.25 -14.11
CA VAL A 893 0.00 12.91 -12.69
C VAL A 893 -1.15 13.73 -12.09
N SER A 894 -1.14 15.05 -12.30
CA SER A 894 -2.13 15.96 -11.72
C SER A 894 -2.32 17.20 -12.59
N THR A 895 -3.55 17.40 -13.07
CA THR A 895 -3.92 18.60 -13.82
C THR A 895 -3.77 19.87 -12.98
N ALA A 896 -4.09 19.81 -11.68
CA ALA A 896 -3.97 20.95 -10.77
C ALA A 896 -2.51 21.39 -10.61
N VAL A 897 -1.60 20.45 -10.35
CA VAL A 897 -0.15 20.75 -10.21
C VAL A 897 0.44 21.20 -11.55
N GLN A 898 0.04 20.60 -12.67
CA GLN A 898 0.45 21.06 -13.99
C GLN A 898 -0.06 22.48 -14.29
N THR A 899 -1.29 22.81 -13.91
CA THR A 899 -1.87 24.16 -14.05
C THR A 899 -1.12 25.16 -13.18
N PHE A 900 -0.78 24.80 -11.94
CA PHE A 900 0.04 25.60 -11.02
C PHE A 900 1.36 26.04 -11.68
N PHE A 901 2.15 25.09 -12.20
CA PHE A 901 3.42 25.42 -12.86
C PHE A 901 3.23 26.20 -14.17
N THR A 902 2.17 25.90 -14.92
CA THR A 902 1.84 26.65 -16.13
C THR A 902 1.49 28.11 -15.81
N MET A 903 0.76 28.34 -14.71
CA MET A 903 0.43 29.68 -14.24
C MET A 903 1.67 30.44 -13.77
N MET A 904 2.62 29.74 -13.15
CA MET A 904 3.92 30.32 -12.78
C MET A 904 4.74 30.75 -14.00
N ILE A 905 4.74 29.97 -15.09
CA ILE A 905 5.34 30.41 -16.38
C ILE A 905 4.68 31.71 -16.84
N PHE A 906 3.35 31.78 -16.79
CA PHE A 906 2.62 32.98 -17.18
C PHE A 906 2.90 34.19 -16.29
N ALA A 907 3.07 33.98 -14.98
CA ALA A 907 3.45 35.04 -14.05
C ALA A 907 4.79 35.68 -14.44
N VAL A 908 5.80 34.86 -14.71
CA VAL A 908 7.13 35.32 -15.17
C VAL A 908 7.05 36.06 -16.50
N VAL A 909 6.26 35.53 -17.45
CA VAL A 909 6.05 36.20 -18.76
C VAL A 909 5.30 37.53 -18.60
N TYR A 910 4.39 37.67 -17.64
CA TYR A 910 3.67 38.93 -17.40
C TYR A 910 4.52 39.99 -16.72
N GLU A 911 5.35 39.57 -15.77
CA GLU A 911 6.34 40.44 -15.13
C GLU A 911 7.36 40.95 -16.15
N SER A 912 7.87 40.08 -17.03
CA SER A 912 8.81 40.50 -18.08
C SER A 912 8.19 41.44 -19.12
N LEU A 913 6.86 41.48 -19.22
CA LEU A 913 6.12 42.43 -20.05
C LEU A 913 5.76 43.73 -19.31
N GLY A 914 6.08 43.86 -18.02
CA GLY A 914 5.72 45.02 -17.18
C GLY A 914 4.21 45.16 -16.96
N ARG A 915 3.44 44.07 -17.09
CA ARG A 915 1.96 44.07 -17.01
C ARG A 915 1.42 43.54 -15.69
N LEU A 916 2.30 43.22 -14.74
CA LEU A 916 1.90 42.59 -13.50
C LEU A 916 1.43 43.63 -12.47
N THR A 917 0.18 43.50 -12.02
CA THR A 917 -0.43 44.28 -10.95
C THR A 917 -1.23 43.37 -10.01
N THR A 918 -1.48 43.80 -8.76
CA THR A 918 -2.34 43.05 -7.82
C THR A 918 -3.74 42.81 -8.39
N ALA A 919 -4.33 43.81 -9.06
CA ALA A 919 -5.61 43.70 -9.74
C ALA A 919 -5.60 42.63 -10.87
N THR A 920 -4.50 42.49 -11.61
CA THR A 920 -4.40 41.41 -12.61
C THR A 920 -4.41 40.01 -12.00
N VAL A 921 -3.96 39.84 -10.74
CA VAL A 921 -3.99 38.54 -10.06
C VAL A 921 -5.42 38.16 -9.69
N GLU A 922 -6.20 39.10 -9.14
CA GLU A 922 -7.60 38.87 -8.78
C GLU A 922 -8.45 38.57 -10.03
N LEU A 923 -8.26 39.33 -11.11
CA LEU A 923 -8.93 39.11 -12.38
C LEU A 923 -8.62 37.72 -12.96
N ARG A 924 -7.39 37.20 -12.81
CA ARG A 924 -7.03 35.85 -13.29
C ARG A 924 -7.84 34.74 -12.63
N VAL A 925 -8.01 34.84 -11.32
CA VAL A 925 -8.78 33.84 -10.56
C VAL A 925 -10.25 33.90 -10.99
N LEU A 926 -10.80 35.12 -11.10
CA LEU A 926 -12.19 35.34 -11.50
C LEU A 926 -12.47 34.85 -12.93
N GLU A 927 -11.66 35.25 -13.91
CA GLU A 927 -11.81 34.84 -15.31
C GLU A 927 -11.68 33.32 -15.48
N THR A 928 -10.77 32.69 -14.72
CA THR A 928 -10.62 31.22 -14.73
C THR A 928 -11.84 30.52 -14.15
N ALA A 929 -12.39 31.03 -13.05
CA ALA A 929 -13.61 30.50 -12.44
C ALA A 929 -14.82 30.65 -13.39
N VAL A 930 -14.94 31.80 -14.06
CA VAL A 930 -15.99 32.04 -15.06
C VAL A 930 -15.84 31.09 -16.24
N GLY A 931 -14.64 30.94 -16.80
CA GLY A 931 -14.39 30.00 -17.89
C GLY A 931 -14.67 28.55 -17.52
N ALA A 932 -14.29 28.11 -16.30
CA ALA A 932 -14.62 26.79 -15.79
C ALA A 932 -16.14 26.60 -15.60
N GLY A 933 -16.85 27.63 -15.11
CA GLY A 933 -18.30 27.65 -14.99
C GLY A 933 -19.00 27.56 -16.35
N VAL A 934 -18.53 28.30 -17.36
CA VAL A 934 -19.04 28.25 -18.74
C VAL A 934 -18.86 26.86 -19.34
N ALA A 935 -17.68 26.25 -19.16
CA ALA A 935 -17.44 24.90 -19.65
C ALA A 935 -18.39 23.88 -19.00
N LEU A 936 -18.60 23.98 -17.68
CA LEU A 936 -19.54 23.12 -16.95
C LEU A 936 -20.98 23.33 -17.44
N LEU A 937 -21.41 24.58 -17.61
CA LEU A 937 -22.74 24.92 -18.07
C LEU A 937 -23.00 24.38 -19.48
N ILE A 938 -22.03 24.49 -20.38
CA ILE A 938 -22.15 23.96 -21.74
C ILE A 938 -22.10 22.44 -21.75
N ALA A 939 -21.24 21.81 -20.95
CA ALA A 939 -21.23 20.35 -20.80
C ALA A 939 -22.54 19.81 -20.22
N ALA A 940 -23.21 20.58 -19.35
CA ALA A 940 -24.47 20.20 -18.72
C ALA A 940 -25.72 20.50 -19.58
N LEU A 941 -25.69 21.53 -20.44
CA LEU A 941 -26.87 21.99 -21.20
C LEU A 941 -26.81 21.66 -22.70
N VAL A 942 -25.63 21.65 -23.32
CA VAL A 942 -25.49 21.48 -24.76
C VAL A 942 -25.10 20.04 -25.08
N LEU A 943 -26.05 19.25 -25.57
CA LEU A 943 -25.86 17.81 -25.88
C LEU A 943 -25.21 17.05 -24.71
N PRO A 944 -25.83 17.04 -23.51
CA PRO A 944 -25.17 16.59 -22.29
C PRO A 944 -24.79 15.10 -22.30
N THR A 945 -23.59 14.80 -21.82
CA THR A 945 -23.14 13.44 -21.49
C THR A 945 -22.96 13.33 -19.98
N ARG A 946 -24.00 12.81 -19.31
CA ARG A 946 -23.97 12.59 -17.86
C ARG A 946 -22.99 11.46 -17.53
N SER A 947 -22.06 11.71 -16.61
CA SER A 947 -21.03 10.73 -16.22
C SER A 947 -21.64 9.40 -15.76
N ARG A 948 -22.76 9.42 -15.03
CA ARG A 948 -23.46 8.19 -14.61
C ARG A 948 -23.95 7.36 -15.78
N ALA A 949 -24.71 7.97 -16.71
CA ALA A 949 -25.20 7.28 -17.90
C ALA A 949 -24.06 6.75 -18.79
N LEU A 950 -22.93 7.46 -18.85
CA LEU A 950 -21.74 7.00 -19.57
C LEU A 950 -21.09 5.78 -18.90
N VAL A 951 -21.00 5.76 -17.56
CA VAL A 951 -20.55 4.59 -16.80
C VAL A 951 -21.49 3.40 -17.04
N ASP A 952 -22.80 3.59 -16.93
CA ASP A 952 -23.78 2.51 -17.13
C ASP A 952 -23.69 1.94 -18.55
N THR A 953 -23.48 2.80 -19.56
CA THR A 953 -23.29 2.39 -20.96
C THR A 953 -22.01 1.56 -21.15
N ASP A 954 -20.89 2.00 -20.58
CA ASP A 954 -19.63 1.26 -20.66
C ASP A 954 -19.69 -0.05 -19.85
N LEU A 955 -20.40 -0.06 -18.71
CA LEU A 955 -20.63 -1.26 -17.90
C LEU A 955 -21.51 -2.27 -18.64
N ALA A 956 -22.58 -1.82 -19.30
CA ALA A 956 -23.42 -2.68 -20.14
C ALA A 956 -22.63 -3.27 -21.31
N ARG A 957 -21.67 -2.53 -21.89
CA ARG A 957 -20.75 -3.10 -22.90
C ARG A 957 -19.89 -4.21 -22.31
N LEU A 958 -19.25 -3.95 -21.17
CA LEU A 958 -18.43 -4.93 -20.49
C LEU A 958 -19.21 -6.20 -20.13
N VAL A 959 -20.43 -6.05 -19.61
CA VAL A 959 -21.30 -7.20 -19.28
C VAL A 959 -21.71 -7.97 -20.55
N ARG A 960 -21.98 -7.30 -21.68
CA ARG A 960 -22.22 -7.96 -22.97
C ARG A 960 -21.03 -8.78 -23.43
N ASP A 961 -19.81 -8.25 -23.34
CA ASP A 961 -18.61 -8.99 -23.74
C ASP A 961 -18.28 -10.13 -22.78
N LEU A 962 -18.54 -9.97 -21.47
CA LEU A 962 -18.44 -11.06 -20.49
C LEU A 962 -19.46 -12.17 -20.77
N ARG A 963 -20.70 -11.81 -21.12
CA ARG A 963 -21.73 -12.78 -21.49
C ARG A 963 -21.28 -13.64 -22.66
N VAL A 964 -20.75 -13.05 -23.74
CA VAL A 964 -20.23 -13.81 -24.89
C VAL A 964 -19.17 -14.84 -24.48
N VAL A 965 -18.29 -14.49 -23.53
CA VAL A 965 -17.26 -15.42 -23.04
C VAL A 965 -17.87 -16.51 -22.16
N VAL A 966 -18.74 -16.17 -21.21
CA VAL A 966 -19.41 -17.14 -20.33
C VAL A 966 -20.25 -18.12 -21.14
N ASP A 967 -21.03 -17.64 -22.11
CA ASP A 967 -21.86 -18.47 -22.99
C ASP A 967 -20.98 -19.46 -23.78
N ALA A 968 -19.87 -18.99 -24.37
CA ALA A 968 -18.95 -19.85 -25.12
C ALA A 968 -18.23 -20.88 -24.23
N VAL A 969 -17.90 -20.52 -22.99
CA VAL A 969 -17.30 -21.45 -22.01
C VAL A 969 -18.30 -22.54 -21.60
N LEU A 970 -19.54 -22.16 -21.28
CA LEU A 970 -20.59 -23.13 -20.93
C LEU A 970 -20.98 -24.00 -22.12
N ALA A 971 -20.97 -23.46 -23.34
CA ALA A 971 -21.21 -24.20 -24.58
C ALA A 971 -20.12 -25.25 -24.83
N ARG A 972 -18.88 -24.96 -24.45
CA ARG A 972 -17.77 -25.92 -24.52
C ARG A 972 -17.83 -27.00 -23.44
N LEU A 973 -18.22 -26.66 -22.20
CA LEU A 973 -18.41 -27.63 -21.11
C LEU A 973 -19.54 -28.63 -21.39
N ASP A 974 -20.58 -28.18 -22.07
CA ASP A 974 -21.71 -28.99 -22.57
C ASP A 974 -21.38 -29.79 -23.85
N GLY A 975 -20.18 -29.61 -24.42
CA GLY A 975 -19.76 -30.25 -25.67
C GLY A 975 -20.46 -29.73 -26.93
N SER A 976 -21.26 -28.66 -26.83
CA SER A 976 -22.08 -28.11 -27.92
C SER A 976 -21.31 -27.28 -28.97
N THR A 977 -20.16 -26.70 -28.58
CA THR A 977 -19.28 -25.92 -29.48
C THR A 977 -17.81 -26.13 -29.14
N ASN A 978 -16.94 -26.09 -30.16
CA ASN A 978 -15.50 -26.30 -30.00
C ASN A 978 -14.70 -25.02 -30.28
N VAL A 979 -15.04 -23.91 -29.63
CA VAL A 979 -14.29 -22.66 -29.75
C VAL A 979 -12.91 -22.84 -29.09
N PRO A 980 -11.79 -22.62 -29.80
CA PRO A 980 -10.45 -22.80 -29.26
C PRO A 980 -10.16 -21.78 -28.15
N THR A 981 -9.34 -22.19 -27.17
CA THR A 981 -9.04 -21.39 -25.97
C THR A 981 -8.38 -20.06 -26.34
N ALA A 982 -7.54 -20.05 -27.38
CA ALA A 982 -6.91 -18.84 -27.91
C ALA A 982 -7.92 -17.74 -28.34
N ALA A 983 -9.07 -18.13 -28.92
CA ALA A 983 -10.12 -17.17 -29.31
C ALA A 983 -10.81 -16.55 -28.09
N LEU A 984 -11.04 -17.36 -27.03
CA LEU A 984 -11.56 -16.87 -25.75
C LEU A 984 -10.57 -15.94 -25.05
N GLU A 985 -9.28 -16.25 -25.08
CA GLU A 985 -8.22 -15.39 -24.53
C GLU A 985 -8.14 -14.05 -25.28
N GLN A 986 -8.25 -14.06 -26.62
CA GLN A 986 -8.32 -12.84 -27.41
C GLN A 986 -9.55 -11.99 -27.05
N ARG A 987 -10.72 -12.61 -26.84
CA ARG A 987 -11.92 -11.87 -26.38
C ARG A 987 -11.74 -11.32 -24.96
N MET A 988 -11.06 -12.06 -24.08
CA MET A 988 -10.72 -11.57 -22.74
C MET A 988 -9.79 -10.34 -22.74
N LEU A 989 -9.00 -10.12 -23.80
CA LEU A 989 -8.26 -8.87 -23.96
C LEU A 989 -9.19 -7.67 -24.23
N VAL A 990 -10.31 -7.87 -24.92
CA VAL A 990 -11.34 -6.83 -25.14
C VAL A 990 -12.04 -6.50 -23.82
N VAL A 991 -12.43 -7.53 -23.07
CA VAL A 991 -12.99 -7.39 -21.71
C VAL A 991 -12.04 -6.56 -20.82
N ASP A 992 -10.73 -6.80 -20.87
CA ASP A 992 -9.75 -5.99 -20.12
C ASP A 992 -9.68 -4.53 -20.56
N GLN A 993 -9.83 -4.26 -21.85
CA GLN A 993 -9.88 -2.89 -22.35
C GLN A 993 -11.14 -2.17 -21.85
N ASP A 994 -12.27 -2.88 -21.81
CA ASP A 994 -13.53 -2.35 -21.31
C ASP A 994 -13.54 -2.15 -19.80
N VAL A 995 -12.96 -3.07 -19.03
CA VAL A 995 -12.69 -2.88 -17.59
C VAL A 995 -11.90 -1.59 -17.34
N ARG A 996 -10.83 -1.35 -18.11
CA ARG A 996 -10.04 -0.11 -18.01
C ARG A 996 -10.84 1.13 -18.41
N ARG A 997 -11.68 1.02 -19.45
CA ARG A 997 -12.55 2.10 -19.93
C ARG A 997 -13.56 2.49 -18.86
N VAL A 998 -14.31 1.54 -18.32
CA VAL A 998 -15.27 1.74 -17.22
C VAL A 998 -14.59 2.43 -16.04
N SER A 999 -13.39 1.98 -15.67
CA SER A 999 -12.61 2.56 -14.57
C SER A 999 -12.23 4.02 -14.83
N ALA A 1000 -11.85 4.37 -16.07
CA ALA A 1000 -11.54 5.73 -16.48
C ALA A 1000 -12.79 6.62 -16.50
N THR A 1001 -13.90 6.09 -17.03
CA THR A 1001 -15.21 6.77 -17.09
C THR A 1001 -15.77 7.05 -15.69
N ALA A 1002 -15.58 6.13 -14.74
CA ALA A 1002 -16.04 6.27 -13.36
C ALA A 1002 -15.14 7.16 -12.48
N ALA A 1003 -13.92 7.49 -12.92
CA ALA A 1003 -12.94 8.23 -12.12
C ALA A 1003 -13.44 9.61 -11.59
N PRO A 1004 -14.21 10.41 -12.36
CA PRO A 1004 -14.74 11.68 -11.85
C PRO A 1004 -15.76 11.50 -10.71
N LEU A 1005 -16.61 10.47 -10.79
CA LEU A 1005 -17.61 10.15 -9.77
C LEU A 1005 -16.99 9.72 -8.44
N ARG A 1006 -15.76 9.17 -8.47
CA ARG A 1006 -14.99 8.80 -7.28
C ARG A 1006 -14.37 9.99 -6.55
N ARG A 1007 -14.14 11.13 -7.24
CA ARG A 1007 -13.46 12.32 -6.68
C ARG A 1007 -14.41 13.44 -6.27
N SER A 1008 -15.67 13.41 -6.69
CA SER A 1008 -16.69 14.36 -6.24
C SER A 1008 -17.06 14.10 -4.78
N GLY A 1009 -16.16 14.49 -3.87
CA GLY A 1009 -16.39 14.47 -2.43
C GLY A 1009 -17.42 15.54 -2.07
N GLY A 1010 -18.65 15.11 -1.83
CA GLY A 1010 -19.75 15.99 -1.41
C GLY A 1010 -21.00 15.22 -0.98
N THR A 1011 -21.19 14.01 -1.49
CA THR A 1011 -22.24 13.09 -1.04
C THR A 1011 -21.61 11.93 -0.27
N PHE A 1012 -22.10 11.66 0.95
CA PHE A 1012 -21.72 10.52 1.82
C PHE A 1012 -22.03 9.12 1.23
N VAL A 1013 -22.21 9.02 -0.08
CA VAL A 1013 -22.53 7.80 -0.84
C VAL A 1013 -21.39 7.52 -1.83
N THR A 1014 -20.14 7.49 -1.35
CA THR A 1014 -18.98 7.05 -2.14
C THR A 1014 -18.82 5.53 -2.18
N GLY A 1015 -19.63 4.79 -1.41
CA GLY A 1015 -19.57 3.32 -1.31
C GLY A 1015 -20.04 2.60 -2.59
N ASP A 1016 -21.15 3.03 -3.18
CA ASP A 1016 -21.84 2.25 -4.23
C ASP A 1016 -21.01 2.09 -5.51
N VAL A 1017 -20.36 3.15 -6.00
CA VAL A 1017 -19.58 3.07 -7.25
C VAL A 1017 -18.33 2.19 -7.08
N GLU A 1018 -17.67 2.27 -5.92
CA GLU A 1018 -16.46 1.47 -5.66
C GLU A 1018 -16.80 -0.01 -5.43
N ALA A 1019 -17.91 -0.30 -4.76
CA ALA A 1019 -18.44 -1.66 -4.61
C ALA A 1019 -18.82 -2.27 -5.98
N ARG A 1020 -19.54 -1.53 -6.83
CA ARG A 1020 -19.91 -1.97 -8.19
C ARG A 1020 -18.70 -2.26 -9.07
N LEU A 1021 -17.70 -1.37 -9.09
CA LEU A 1021 -16.46 -1.58 -9.83
C LEU A 1021 -15.72 -2.83 -9.34
N THR A 1022 -15.65 -3.01 -8.02
CA THR A 1022 -14.99 -4.18 -7.41
C THR A 1022 -15.70 -5.48 -7.77
N ALA A 1023 -17.04 -5.50 -7.71
CA ALA A 1023 -17.82 -6.66 -8.11
C ALA A 1023 -17.62 -7.00 -9.60
N VAL A 1024 -17.68 -6.01 -10.49
CA VAL A 1024 -17.46 -6.26 -11.93
C VAL A 1024 -16.02 -6.68 -12.24
N TRP A 1025 -15.02 -6.17 -11.51
CA TRP A 1025 -13.64 -6.68 -11.62
C TRP A 1025 -13.50 -8.12 -11.13
N SER A 1026 -14.17 -8.48 -10.03
CA SER A 1026 -14.21 -9.86 -9.54
C SER A 1026 -14.83 -10.78 -10.59
N MET A 1027 -15.96 -10.38 -11.18
CA MET A 1027 -16.62 -11.14 -12.24
C MET A 1027 -15.71 -11.33 -13.46
N ALA A 1028 -15.08 -10.26 -13.96
CA ALA A 1028 -14.16 -10.37 -15.10
C ALA A 1028 -12.96 -11.28 -14.81
N TYR A 1029 -12.50 -11.31 -13.55
CA TYR A 1029 -11.48 -12.26 -13.12
C TYR A 1029 -12.00 -13.70 -13.05
N ASP A 1030 -13.14 -13.94 -12.41
CA ASP A 1030 -13.67 -15.29 -12.27
C ASP A 1030 -13.95 -15.90 -13.65
N VAL A 1031 -14.41 -15.11 -14.63
CA VAL A 1031 -14.53 -15.53 -16.04
C VAL A 1031 -13.16 -15.84 -16.67
N ARG A 1032 -12.13 -15.02 -16.46
CA ARG A 1032 -10.77 -15.31 -16.95
C ARG A 1032 -10.21 -16.62 -16.38
N TYR A 1033 -10.41 -16.82 -15.08
CA TYR A 1033 -9.95 -18.03 -14.41
C TYR A 1033 -10.68 -19.25 -14.97
N LEU A 1034 -11.99 -19.12 -15.22
CA LEU A 1034 -12.80 -20.14 -15.86
C LEU A 1034 -12.25 -20.51 -17.25
N VAL A 1035 -11.90 -19.52 -18.08
CA VAL A 1035 -11.27 -19.76 -19.40
C VAL A 1035 -9.97 -20.55 -19.29
N ARG A 1036 -9.11 -20.28 -18.30
CA ARG A 1036 -7.86 -21.03 -18.09
C ARG A 1036 -8.08 -22.43 -17.51
N ALA A 1037 -9.10 -22.59 -16.67
CA ALA A 1037 -9.42 -23.86 -16.03
C ALA A 1037 -9.97 -24.89 -17.04
N LEU A 1038 -10.55 -24.43 -18.17
CA LEU A 1038 -11.08 -25.28 -19.24
C LEU A 1038 -10.05 -26.26 -19.82
N ASP A 1039 -8.83 -25.81 -20.08
CA ASP A 1039 -7.81 -26.69 -20.70
C ASP A 1039 -7.37 -27.81 -19.74
N ALA A 1040 -7.40 -27.55 -18.43
CA ALA A 1040 -7.08 -28.54 -17.41
C ALA A 1040 -8.18 -29.60 -17.25
N VAL A 1041 -9.44 -29.23 -17.50
CA VAL A 1041 -10.61 -30.12 -17.45
C VAL A 1041 -10.78 -30.90 -18.75
N ALA A 1042 -10.49 -30.30 -19.90
CA ALA A 1042 -10.62 -30.96 -21.21
C ALA A 1042 -9.66 -32.14 -21.41
N GLY A 1043 -8.59 -32.25 -20.60
CA GLY A 1043 -7.59 -33.31 -20.67
C GLY A 1043 -7.76 -34.45 -19.66
N GLY A 1044 -8.80 -34.44 -18.82
CA GLY A 1044 -8.95 -35.38 -17.70
C GLY A 1044 -10.36 -35.94 -17.50
N ASP A 1045 -10.40 -37.22 -17.11
CA ASP A 1045 -11.57 -38.06 -16.77
C ASP A 1045 -12.20 -37.63 -15.42
N GLU A 1046 -12.47 -36.32 -15.23
CA GLU A 1046 -13.11 -35.79 -14.02
C GLU A 1046 -14.65 -35.74 -14.19
N ASP A 1047 -15.39 -36.38 -13.27
CA ASP A 1047 -16.86 -36.54 -13.26
C ASP A 1047 -17.61 -35.18 -13.11
N LEU A 1048 -17.66 -34.40 -14.18
CA LEU A 1048 -18.57 -33.24 -14.35
C LEU A 1048 -19.90 -33.64 -15.02
N GLY A 1049 -20.05 -34.91 -15.42
CA GLY A 1049 -21.20 -35.41 -16.18
C GLY A 1049 -22.52 -35.48 -15.42
N ALA A 1050 -22.51 -35.33 -14.09
CA ALA A 1050 -23.71 -35.27 -13.26
C ALA A 1050 -24.38 -33.87 -13.23
N GLN A 1051 -23.73 -32.86 -13.83
CA GLN A 1051 -24.18 -31.47 -13.78
C GLN A 1051 -25.16 -31.18 -14.93
N ASP A 1052 -26.31 -30.56 -14.63
CA ASP A 1052 -27.23 -30.04 -15.65
C ASP A 1052 -26.71 -28.70 -16.21
N TRP A 1053 -25.84 -28.79 -17.22
CA TRP A 1053 -25.25 -27.62 -17.88
C TRP A 1053 -26.28 -26.73 -18.58
N ALA A 1054 -27.43 -27.29 -18.99
CA ALA A 1054 -28.51 -26.51 -19.60
C ALA A 1054 -29.22 -25.64 -18.55
N ALA A 1055 -29.47 -26.17 -17.35
CA ALA A 1055 -30.02 -25.40 -16.23
C ALA A 1055 -29.05 -24.30 -15.76
N VAL A 1056 -27.76 -24.61 -15.61
CA VAL A 1056 -26.73 -23.63 -15.23
C VAL A 1056 -26.61 -22.52 -16.27
N ARG A 1057 -26.59 -22.87 -17.56
CA ARG A 1057 -26.57 -21.90 -18.67
C ARG A 1057 -27.80 -21.01 -18.64
N GLY A 1058 -29.00 -21.59 -18.52
CA GLY A 1058 -30.25 -20.83 -18.45
C GLY A 1058 -30.25 -19.80 -17.29
N ALA A 1059 -29.87 -20.23 -16.10
CA ALA A 1059 -29.85 -19.36 -14.92
C ALA A 1059 -28.83 -18.20 -15.05
N LEU A 1060 -27.62 -18.47 -15.54
CA LEU A 1060 -26.59 -17.44 -15.76
C LEU A 1060 -26.96 -16.48 -16.90
N GLU A 1061 -27.54 -16.98 -18.00
CA GLU A 1061 -28.02 -16.14 -19.11
C GLU A 1061 -29.13 -15.18 -18.66
N GLU A 1062 -30.09 -15.68 -17.87
CA GLU A 1062 -31.18 -14.86 -17.32
C GLU A 1062 -30.65 -13.81 -16.34
N ASN A 1063 -29.70 -14.17 -15.47
CA ASN A 1063 -29.09 -13.23 -14.51
C ASN A 1063 -28.22 -12.16 -15.20
N LEU A 1064 -27.45 -12.53 -16.24
CA LEU A 1064 -26.73 -11.57 -17.08
C LEU A 1064 -27.68 -10.65 -17.84
N ALA A 1065 -28.79 -11.19 -18.34
CA ALA A 1065 -29.85 -10.40 -18.97
C ALA A 1065 -30.54 -9.46 -17.99
N ALA A 1066 -30.75 -9.88 -16.74
CA ALA A 1066 -31.28 -9.05 -15.66
C ALA A 1066 -30.35 -7.87 -15.38
N LEU A 1067 -29.05 -8.12 -15.20
CA LEU A 1067 -28.06 -7.06 -14.99
C LEU A 1067 -28.01 -6.08 -16.17
N LEU A 1068 -28.05 -6.58 -17.41
CA LEU A 1068 -28.11 -5.72 -18.60
C LEU A 1068 -29.39 -4.88 -18.66
N ALA A 1069 -30.54 -5.46 -18.30
CA ALA A 1069 -31.81 -4.75 -18.25
C ALA A 1069 -31.77 -3.61 -17.23
N VAL A 1070 -31.22 -3.86 -16.03
CA VAL A 1070 -31.03 -2.83 -15.00
C VAL A 1070 -30.14 -1.69 -15.49
N LEU A 1071 -28.97 -2.01 -16.06
CA LEU A 1071 -28.03 -1.00 -16.56
C LEU A 1071 -28.59 -0.17 -17.71
N GLU A 1072 -29.42 -0.80 -18.56
CA GLU A 1072 -30.09 -0.13 -19.68
C GLU A 1072 -31.43 0.52 -19.28
N HIS A 1073 -31.76 0.56 -17.99
CA HIS A 1073 -32.98 1.16 -17.44
C HIS A 1073 -34.27 0.56 -18.05
N ARG A 1074 -34.25 -0.76 -18.30
CA ARG A 1074 -35.39 -1.57 -18.80
C ARG A 1074 -36.01 -2.39 -17.66
N ALA A 1075 -37.23 -2.90 -17.89
CA ALA A 1075 -37.90 -3.79 -16.93
C ALA A 1075 -37.06 -5.06 -16.72
N THR A 1076 -36.89 -5.45 -15.45
CA THR A 1076 -36.03 -6.54 -15.03
C THR A 1076 -36.74 -7.89 -15.08
N PRO A 1077 -36.17 -8.93 -15.72
CA PRO A 1077 -36.58 -10.31 -15.50
C PRO A 1077 -36.25 -10.78 -14.06
N ALA A 1078 -36.84 -11.91 -13.65
CA ALA A 1078 -36.54 -12.53 -12.36
C ALA A 1078 -35.05 -12.93 -12.27
N VAL A 1079 -34.50 -12.91 -11.06
CA VAL A 1079 -33.10 -13.24 -10.78
C VAL A 1079 -33.05 -14.58 -10.04
N HIS A 1080 -32.25 -15.52 -10.53
CA HIS A 1080 -32.02 -16.81 -9.88
C HIS A 1080 -30.93 -16.68 -8.82
N GLN A 1081 -31.28 -16.89 -7.55
CA GLN A 1081 -30.28 -16.89 -6.47
C GLN A 1081 -29.39 -18.14 -6.49
N ASP A 1082 -29.94 -19.26 -6.97
CA ASP A 1082 -29.24 -20.54 -7.13
C ASP A 1082 -29.25 -20.94 -8.61
N ILE A 1083 -28.12 -21.42 -9.12
CA ILE A 1083 -27.94 -21.87 -10.52
C ILE A 1083 -28.08 -23.40 -10.66
N GLY A 1084 -28.45 -24.12 -9.61
CA GLY A 1084 -28.72 -25.56 -9.66
C GLY A 1084 -27.44 -26.39 -9.77
N LEU A 1085 -26.42 -26.07 -8.98
CA LEU A 1085 -25.21 -26.91 -8.88
C LEU A 1085 -25.52 -28.24 -8.18
N ALA A 1086 -24.86 -29.33 -8.59
CA ALA A 1086 -25.19 -30.70 -8.16
C ALA A 1086 -25.24 -30.89 -6.63
N ASP A 1087 -26.14 -31.79 -6.19
CA ASP A 1087 -26.32 -32.18 -4.78
C ASP A 1087 -25.00 -32.72 -4.18
N GLY A 1088 -24.31 -31.88 -3.40
CA GLY A 1088 -22.99 -32.18 -2.83
C GLY A 1088 -21.92 -31.09 -3.06
N TYR A 1089 -22.20 -30.09 -3.89
CA TYR A 1089 -21.36 -28.90 -4.02
C TYR A 1089 -21.40 -28.05 -2.73
N ASP A 1090 -20.26 -27.95 -2.04
CA ASP A 1090 -20.07 -27.05 -0.90
C ASP A 1090 -19.22 -25.84 -1.31
N PRO A 1091 -19.79 -24.63 -1.39
CA PRO A 1091 -19.07 -23.42 -1.79
C PRO A 1091 -17.94 -23.02 -0.81
N THR A 1092 -17.96 -23.57 0.40
CA THR A 1092 -16.97 -23.32 1.44
C THR A 1092 -15.81 -24.32 1.41
N ALA A 1093 -16.00 -25.50 0.80
CA ALA A 1093 -14.97 -26.52 0.67
C ALA A 1093 -13.83 -26.10 -0.29
N PRO A 1094 -12.57 -26.55 -0.05
CA PRO A 1094 -11.47 -26.32 -0.99
C PRO A 1094 -11.67 -27.16 -2.27
N PRO A 1095 -11.34 -26.62 -3.46
CA PRO A 1095 -11.37 -27.41 -4.68
C PRO A 1095 -10.29 -28.49 -4.62
N THR A 1096 -10.71 -29.75 -4.59
CA THR A 1096 -9.85 -30.93 -4.61
C THR A 1096 -9.63 -31.47 -6.04
N SER A 1097 -10.46 -31.02 -7.00
CA SER A 1097 -10.39 -31.34 -8.43
C SER A 1097 -10.54 -30.08 -9.28
N HIS A 1098 -10.12 -30.15 -10.56
CA HIS A 1098 -10.25 -29.03 -11.48
C HIS A 1098 -11.74 -28.72 -11.79
N GLY A 1099 -12.58 -29.74 -11.83
CA GLY A 1099 -14.03 -29.64 -11.98
C GLY A 1099 -14.70 -28.91 -10.82
N LEU A 1100 -14.32 -29.17 -9.57
CA LEU A 1100 -14.88 -28.44 -8.42
C LEU A 1100 -14.40 -26.98 -8.39
N ALA A 1101 -13.22 -26.70 -8.95
CA ALA A 1101 -12.75 -25.33 -9.15
C ALA A 1101 -13.60 -24.59 -10.19
N VAL A 1102 -14.01 -25.25 -11.29
CA VAL A 1102 -14.93 -24.70 -12.31
C VAL A 1102 -16.30 -24.38 -11.71
N LEU A 1103 -16.93 -25.33 -11.02
CA LEU A 1103 -18.25 -25.13 -10.39
C LEU A 1103 -18.24 -23.97 -9.39
N ARG A 1104 -17.16 -23.85 -8.60
CA ARG A 1104 -17.00 -22.76 -7.64
C ARG A 1104 -16.89 -21.39 -8.28
N ARG A 1105 -16.25 -21.30 -9.44
CA ARG A 1105 -16.12 -20.02 -10.16
C ARG A 1105 -17.45 -19.60 -10.76
N LEU A 1106 -18.24 -20.54 -11.27
CA LEU A 1106 -19.59 -20.29 -11.76
C LEU A 1106 -20.52 -19.78 -10.65
N ASP A 1107 -20.46 -20.39 -9.47
CA ASP A 1107 -21.19 -19.92 -8.28
C ASP A 1107 -20.79 -18.49 -7.87
N ARG A 1108 -19.48 -18.19 -7.84
CA ARG A 1108 -18.99 -16.82 -7.56
C ARG A 1108 -19.43 -15.79 -8.59
N ILE A 1109 -19.42 -16.15 -9.87
CA ILE A 1109 -19.95 -15.30 -10.95
C ILE A 1109 -21.43 -15.01 -10.67
N ASN A 1110 -22.21 -16.04 -10.34
CA ASN A 1110 -23.62 -15.89 -10.02
C ASN A 1110 -23.87 -15.00 -8.79
N GLN A 1111 -23.19 -15.27 -7.68
CA GLN A 1111 -23.30 -14.46 -6.46
C GLN A 1111 -22.97 -12.98 -6.74
N THR A 1112 -21.95 -12.73 -7.56
CA THR A 1112 -21.56 -11.38 -7.96
C THR A 1112 -22.63 -10.71 -8.83
N LEU A 1113 -23.28 -11.44 -9.74
CA LEU A 1113 -24.40 -10.96 -10.55
C LEU A 1113 -25.60 -10.60 -9.67
N VAL A 1114 -26.00 -11.49 -8.77
CA VAL A 1114 -27.11 -11.29 -7.84
C VAL A 1114 -26.85 -10.07 -6.95
N LEU A 1115 -25.63 -9.93 -6.41
CA LEU A 1115 -25.23 -8.77 -5.62
C LEU A 1115 -25.34 -7.47 -6.42
N LEU A 1116 -24.83 -7.45 -7.65
CA LEU A 1116 -24.90 -6.27 -8.53
C LEU A 1116 -26.34 -5.89 -8.87
N VAL A 1117 -27.20 -6.85 -9.17
CA VAL A 1117 -28.62 -6.58 -9.45
C VAL A 1117 -29.33 -6.09 -8.19
N SER A 1118 -29.09 -6.71 -7.02
CA SER A 1118 -29.69 -6.29 -5.75
C SER A 1118 -29.30 -4.87 -5.35
N ASP A 1119 -28.05 -4.47 -5.60
CA ASP A 1119 -27.55 -3.12 -5.30
C ASP A 1119 -28.12 -2.06 -6.25
N LEU A 1120 -28.41 -2.44 -7.50
CA LEU A 1120 -28.93 -1.52 -8.52
C LEU A 1120 -30.46 -1.46 -8.54
N ALA A 1121 -31.15 -2.53 -8.14
CA ALA A 1121 -32.60 -2.68 -8.17
C ALA A 1121 -33.07 -3.56 -6.97
N PRO A 1122 -33.09 -3.02 -5.74
CA PRO A 1122 -33.40 -3.80 -4.53
C PRO A 1122 -34.79 -4.44 -4.54
N ASP A 1123 -35.78 -3.80 -5.18
CA ASP A 1123 -37.16 -4.27 -5.26
C ASP A 1123 -37.36 -5.56 -6.07
N VAL A 1124 -36.33 -6.02 -6.81
CA VAL A 1124 -36.40 -7.18 -7.72
C VAL A 1124 -36.08 -8.49 -6.99
N VAL A 1125 -35.29 -8.44 -5.92
CA VAL A 1125 -34.84 -9.62 -5.18
C VAL A 1125 -35.80 -9.99 -4.02
N GLU A 1126 -36.62 -9.04 -3.57
CA GLU A 1126 -37.58 -9.23 -2.47
C GLU A 1126 -38.94 -9.85 -2.89
N GLN A 1127 -39.13 -10.30 -4.13
CA GLN A 1127 -40.33 -11.07 -4.48
C GLN A 1127 -40.10 -12.56 -4.17
N PRO A 1128 -40.58 -13.10 -3.03
CA PRO A 1128 -40.59 -14.54 -2.84
C PRO A 1128 -41.46 -15.15 -3.95
N ALA A 1129 -40.98 -16.27 -4.51
CA ALA A 1129 -41.72 -17.07 -5.46
C ALA A 1129 -43.15 -17.34 -4.94
N THR A 1130 -44.10 -16.52 -5.37
CA THR A 1130 -45.51 -16.83 -5.20
C THR A 1130 -45.78 -17.97 -6.16
N VAL A 1131 -45.90 -19.16 -5.58
CA VAL A 1131 -46.35 -20.39 -6.19
C VAL A 1131 -47.56 -20.06 -7.08
N ARG A 1132 -47.34 -19.95 -8.39
CA ARG A 1132 -48.41 -20.06 -9.37
C ARG A 1132 -48.75 -21.55 -9.44
N THR A 1133 -49.74 -21.95 -8.66
CA THR A 1133 -50.44 -23.21 -8.89
C THR A 1133 -51.08 -23.17 -10.28
N PRO A 1134 -50.98 -24.24 -11.07
CA PRO A 1134 -51.66 -24.31 -12.36
C PRO A 1134 -53.17 -24.51 -12.14
N THR A 1135 -53.97 -23.78 -12.90
CA THR A 1135 -55.34 -24.16 -13.27
C THR A 1135 -55.41 -24.25 -14.78
#